data_AF-A0A949S9Q8-F1
#
_entry.id   AF-A0A949S9Q8-F1
#
_cell.length_a   1.000
_cell.length_b   1.000
_cell.length_c   1.000
_cell.angle_alpha   90.00
_cell.angle_beta   90.00
_cell.angle_gamma   90.00
#
_symmetry.space_group_name_H-M   'P 1'
#
loop_
_entity.id
_entity.type
_entity.pdbx_description
1 polymer ?
#
loop_
_entity_poly.entity_id
_entity_poly.type
_entity_poly.pdbx_seq_one_letter_code
_entity_poly.pdbx_strand_id
1 'polypeptide(L)'
;MGSWLILGSILLGATLGESSIINEVFPQDVRTAYYLGSEIPGHLGNELGAVIDIDLVRLDQNEIPWIRLKTDQEKAAWMVFRDEAWQRQDPPGDVSSLDKPDPSEIKSEPPAATPLDIMSWARKPGGDLVAFGTAQGLFIKDESSGLFSHAYPADDSYSWAPKEVAALVLDRRGNLWFGSREGVGTLQNNEWKLFTGAEGLPYGHFTCACLGGNGEVWFGTIRGAMRYEGDRWRYRASERWLPDDHVNSIVVDSSGTAWIATPKGVSRIERQQYSFEKKAAFFLDQVEARHNRDGYVTDCALRKKGDVSSWYPKITDNDGGYTALHGAAMAFRFAVTRDPADKALAQRCFLACKRLVDIVPESMRGFPARVLIPVDWPEPVNEIYGDRYNQESQKSDPFWKLITPRFVKSEDGKYYWKCDTSSDELAAHYFFYAIYYDLVAQTEEEKSPAREVIREITDHLIRNGFNLIDHDGEPTRWGRFGPDYLLAIDGWEQRGLNSLMILSFLAVAEHVTGDPKYAAVAAELRDKYHYHINTLVPRITFPPDMIASWDNDLGLESYYTLMLYEKDPELLLLYRQSLEHFWLYVSKQKNPFWSLAYAACAKHFIDLDAQGHFDNAFAENPDIRESMLRKYRPLEYAHADVIDTLRVLPLDMIAWEANNSHRYDIQLDPSPGVQPGIGWSRVDGKSLPIDERGHVRQDRDGFALDALEGPEGSGLSEHEGTFYLLPYYLGRYHGFIE
;
A
#
# COMPACT_ATOMS: atom_id res chain seq x y z
N MET A 1 -27.54 -33.53 -36.67
CA MET A 1 -27.22 -32.09 -36.71
C MET A 1 -26.98 -31.72 -35.26
N GLY A 2 -25.73 -31.43 -34.90
CA GLY A 2 -25.36 -30.99 -33.55
C GLY A 2 -24.20 -30.03 -33.72
N SER A 3 -24.32 -28.84 -33.15
CA SER A 3 -23.34 -27.76 -33.24
C SER A 3 -22.51 -27.78 -31.96
N TRP A 4 -21.18 -27.77 -32.11
CA TRP A 4 -20.25 -27.61 -31.01
C TRP A 4 -19.92 -26.13 -30.86
N LEU A 5 -19.88 -25.61 -29.63
CA LEU A 5 -19.43 -24.26 -29.36
C LEU A 5 -18.13 -24.34 -28.56
N ILE A 6 -17.05 -23.74 -29.08
CA ILE A 6 -15.80 -23.58 -28.35
C ILE A 6 -15.95 -22.33 -27.49
N LEU A 7 -15.91 -22.47 -26.17
CA LEU A 7 -15.74 -21.37 -25.24
C LEU A 7 -14.35 -21.53 -24.62
N GLY A 8 -13.34 -20.96 -25.28
CA GLY A 8 -11.96 -21.04 -24.83
C GLY A 8 -11.21 -19.75 -25.12
N SER A 9 -10.38 -19.33 -24.18
CA SER A 9 -9.41 -18.25 -24.36
C SER A 9 -8.16 -18.82 -25.00
N ILE A 10 -7.98 -18.63 -26.31
CA ILE A 10 -6.72 -18.93 -26.99
C ILE A 10 -5.84 -17.68 -26.95
N LEU A 11 -4.83 -17.65 -26.08
CA LEU A 11 -3.76 -16.65 -26.13
C LEU A 11 -2.57 -17.25 -26.90
N LEU A 12 -2.54 -16.98 -28.21
CA LEU A 12 -1.38 -17.24 -29.05
C LEU A 12 -0.36 -16.11 -28.83
N GLY A 13 0.71 -16.38 -28.09
CA GLY A 13 1.85 -15.49 -28.00
C GLY A 13 2.63 -15.51 -29.31
N ALA A 14 2.43 -14.51 -30.17
CA ALA A 14 3.30 -14.24 -31.31
C ALA A 14 3.69 -12.76 -31.34
N THR A 15 4.99 -12.49 -31.30
CA THR A 15 5.58 -11.20 -31.62
C THR A 15 5.52 -10.97 -33.13
N LEU A 16 4.58 -10.15 -33.61
CA LEU A 16 4.64 -9.62 -34.97
C LEU A 16 4.24 -8.14 -34.97
N GLY A 17 5.13 -7.32 -35.53
CA GLY A 17 4.88 -5.92 -35.82
C GLY A 17 3.87 -5.75 -36.95
N GLU A 18 3.32 -4.54 -36.97
CA GLU A 18 2.39 -3.97 -37.95
C GLU A 18 0.96 -4.53 -37.96
N SER A 19 0.05 -3.55 -37.94
CA SER A 19 -1.39 -3.62 -37.89
C SER A 19 -2.01 -4.37 -39.07
N SER A 20 -2.82 -5.40 -38.78
CA SER A 20 -3.92 -5.81 -39.64
C SER A 20 -5.08 -6.33 -38.81
N ILE A 21 -6.16 -5.55 -38.74
CA ILE A 21 -7.47 -5.98 -38.26
C ILE A 21 -8.05 -6.93 -39.31
N ILE A 22 -8.19 -8.22 -38.99
CA ILE A 22 -8.95 -9.16 -39.83
C ILE A 22 -10.32 -9.35 -39.18
N ASN A 23 -11.31 -8.64 -39.72
CA ASN A 23 -12.73 -8.96 -39.54
C ASN A 23 -13.09 -10.04 -40.57
N GLU A 24 -13.14 -11.32 -40.17
CA GLU A 24 -13.77 -12.36 -41.00
C GLU A 24 -14.98 -12.97 -40.30
N VAL A 25 -16.10 -12.89 -41.01
CA VAL A 25 -17.40 -13.48 -40.72
C VAL A 25 -17.33 -14.96 -41.09
N PHE A 26 -17.46 -15.86 -40.11
CA PHE A 26 -17.52 -17.29 -40.41
C PHE A 26 -18.93 -17.73 -40.86
N PRO A 27 -19.07 -18.54 -41.94
CA PRO A 27 -20.35 -19.09 -42.39
C PRO A 27 -20.91 -20.16 -41.43
N GLN A 28 -22.24 -20.30 -41.42
CA GLN A 28 -23.04 -21.05 -40.44
C GLN A 28 -22.96 -22.59 -40.45
N ASP A 29 -22.09 -23.25 -41.22
CA ASP A 29 -22.07 -24.72 -41.27
C ASP A 29 -20.64 -25.27 -41.44
N VAL A 30 -19.94 -25.52 -40.33
CA VAL A 30 -18.70 -26.32 -40.32
C VAL A 30 -18.77 -27.34 -39.18
N ARG A 31 -18.86 -28.63 -39.54
CA ARG A 31 -18.76 -29.78 -38.62
C ARG A 31 -17.37 -30.42 -38.75
N THR A 32 -16.37 -29.96 -38.00
CA THR A 32 -15.17 -30.76 -37.71
C THR A 32 -14.45 -30.17 -36.49
N ALA A 33 -14.14 -31.00 -35.49
CA ALA A 33 -13.25 -30.64 -34.40
C ALA A 33 -11.81 -30.71 -34.90
N TYR A 34 -11.07 -29.59 -34.83
CA TYR A 34 -9.64 -29.58 -35.17
C TYR A 34 -8.82 -29.89 -33.93
N TYR A 35 -8.07 -30.99 -33.99
CA TYR A 35 -6.88 -31.21 -33.17
C TYR A 35 -5.75 -30.37 -33.82
N LEU A 36 -5.19 -29.39 -33.12
CA LEU A 36 -4.02 -28.64 -33.61
C LEU A 36 -2.76 -29.50 -33.39
N GLY A 37 -2.68 -30.57 -34.18
CA GLY A 37 -1.54 -31.45 -34.31
C GLY A 37 -1.31 -31.73 -35.80
N SER A 38 -0.72 -30.77 -36.52
CA SER A 38 0.21 -30.96 -37.66
C SER A 38 0.29 -29.69 -38.53
N GLU A 39 1.54 -29.39 -38.94
CA GLU A 39 1.96 -28.56 -40.08
C GLU A 39 1.16 -27.29 -40.42
N ILE A 40 1.65 -26.15 -39.92
CA ILE A 40 1.53 -24.88 -40.66
C ILE A 40 2.49 -25.00 -41.86
N PRO A 41 2.03 -24.95 -43.13
CA PRO A 41 2.93 -24.78 -44.25
C PRO A 41 3.45 -23.33 -44.21
N GLY A 42 4.57 -23.14 -43.53
CA GLY A 42 5.23 -21.83 -43.42
C GLY A 42 5.88 -21.58 -42.07
N HIS A 43 7.18 -21.85 -41.98
CA HIS A 43 8.19 -21.24 -41.08
C HIS A 43 7.95 -21.08 -39.56
N LEU A 44 6.94 -21.70 -38.95
CA LEU A 44 6.76 -21.71 -37.49
C LEU A 44 6.71 -23.15 -36.94
N GLY A 45 7.79 -23.90 -37.18
CA GLY A 45 8.03 -25.20 -36.55
C GLY A 45 8.99 -25.07 -35.38
N ASN A 46 8.56 -25.50 -34.19
CA ASN A 46 9.35 -25.91 -33.01
C ASN A 46 9.41 -25.04 -31.74
N GLU A 47 8.70 -23.91 -31.59
CA GLU A 47 8.85 -23.07 -30.38
C GLU A 47 7.61 -22.90 -29.47
N LEU A 48 6.51 -23.63 -29.67
CA LEU A 48 5.32 -23.52 -28.82
C LEU A 48 5.32 -24.58 -27.70
N GLY A 49 5.85 -24.21 -26.54
CA GLY A 49 5.74 -24.94 -25.27
C GLY A 49 4.59 -24.43 -24.39
N ALA A 50 3.38 -24.30 -24.93
CA ALA A 50 2.21 -23.84 -24.18
C ALA A 50 1.29 -25.00 -23.78
N VAL A 51 0.92 -25.07 -22.49
CA VAL A 51 -0.18 -25.90 -22.00
C VAL A 51 -1.48 -25.25 -22.45
N ILE A 52 -2.28 -25.99 -23.20
CA ILE A 52 -3.59 -25.55 -23.70
C ILE A 52 -4.67 -26.19 -22.80
N ASP A 53 -5.46 -25.35 -22.12
CA ASP A 53 -6.73 -25.73 -21.49
C ASP A 53 -7.87 -25.39 -22.46
N ILE A 54 -8.70 -26.37 -22.85
CA ILE A 54 -9.89 -26.15 -23.68
C ILE A 54 -11.11 -26.71 -22.96
N ASP A 55 -12.12 -25.86 -22.77
CA ASP A 55 -13.47 -26.27 -22.37
C ASP A 55 -14.33 -26.44 -23.64
N LEU A 56 -14.88 -27.64 -23.84
CA LEU A 56 -15.82 -27.93 -24.94
C LEU A 56 -17.24 -28.11 -24.39
N VAL A 57 -18.20 -27.37 -24.96
CA VAL A 57 -19.63 -27.49 -24.61
C VAL A 57 -20.41 -27.94 -25.85
N ARG A 58 -21.23 -28.97 -25.69
CA ARG A 58 -22.14 -29.48 -26.72
C ARG A 58 -23.55 -28.90 -26.50
N LEU A 59 -24.18 -28.42 -27.56
CA LEU A 59 -25.53 -27.85 -27.52
C LEU A 59 -26.57 -28.85 -28.04
N ASP A 60 -26.92 -29.87 -27.25
CA ASP A 60 -28.16 -30.63 -27.39
C ASP A 60 -28.64 -31.22 -26.04
N GLN A 61 -29.95 -31.43 -25.94
CA GLN A 61 -30.75 -31.37 -24.70
C GLN A 61 -30.50 -32.48 -23.67
N ASN A 62 -30.64 -32.05 -22.40
CA ASN A 62 -30.86 -32.79 -21.16
C ASN A 62 -29.70 -33.68 -20.67
N GLU A 63 -29.00 -33.11 -19.67
CA GLU A 63 -27.91 -33.68 -18.86
C GLU A 63 -26.59 -33.93 -19.63
N ILE A 64 -25.60 -33.06 -19.39
CA ILE A 64 -24.27 -33.15 -20.01
C ILE A 64 -23.16 -33.06 -18.95
N PRO A 65 -22.20 -34.00 -18.95
CA PRO A 65 -20.96 -33.90 -18.19
C PRO A 65 -19.98 -32.89 -18.82
N TRP A 66 -19.35 -32.08 -17.97
CA TRP A 66 -18.36 -31.08 -18.36
C TRP A 66 -17.09 -31.80 -18.82
N ILE A 67 -16.39 -31.29 -19.84
CA ILE A 67 -15.12 -31.83 -20.33
C ILE A 67 -14.04 -30.77 -20.11
N ARG A 68 -13.10 -31.04 -19.19
CA ARG A 68 -11.84 -30.28 -19.09
C ARG A 68 -10.76 -31.02 -19.87
N LEU A 69 -10.22 -30.39 -20.92
CA LEU A 69 -9.02 -30.84 -21.63
C LEU A 69 -7.81 -30.09 -21.09
N LYS A 70 -6.85 -30.81 -20.54
CA LYS A 70 -5.53 -30.27 -20.19
C LYS A 70 -4.46 -31.14 -20.84
N THR A 71 -3.54 -30.49 -21.53
CA THR A 71 -2.42 -31.15 -22.23
C THR A 71 -1.23 -31.29 -21.27
N ASP A 72 -0.62 -32.48 -21.22
CA ASP A 72 0.62 -32.68 -20.47
C ASP A 72 1.86 -32.27 -21.29
N GLN A 73 3.03 -32.22 -20.64
CA GLN A 73 4.30 -31.91 -21.31
C GLN A 73 4.71 -32.94 -22.38
N GLU A 74 4.03 -34.09 -22.42
CA GLU A 74 4.23 -35.17 -23.40
C GLU A 74 3.25 -35.07 -24.59
N LYS A 75 2.44 -34.00 -24.67
CA LYS A 75 1.42 -33.74 -25.71
C LYS A 75 0.25 -34.73 -25.70
N ALA A 76 -0.01 -35.45 -24.61
CA ALA A 76 -1.22 -36.26 -24.46
C ALA A 76 -2.40 -35.39 -23.96
N ALA A 77 -3.58 -35.59 -24.55
CA ALA A 77 -4.82 -34.91 -24.14
C ALA A 77 -5.66 -35.84 -23.26
N TRP A 78 -6.08 -35.34 -22.09
CA TRP A 78 -6.90 -36.09 -21.16
C TRP A 78 -8.31 -35.51 -21.12
N MET A 79 -9.31 -36.37 -21.35
CA MET A 79 -10.72 -36.01 -21.26
C MET A 79 -11.31 -36.53 -19.94
N VAL A 80 -11.90 -35.63 -19.18
CA VAL A 80 -12.55 -35.95 -17.90
C VAL A 80 -14.03 -35.62 -18.04
N PHE A 81 -14.90 -36.61 -17.82
CA PHE A 81 -16.35 -36.45 -17.85
C PHE A 81 -16.88 -36.32 -16.41
N ARG A 82 -17.81 -35.40 -16.16
CA ARG A 82 -18.47 -35.21 -14.85
C ARG A 82 -19.19 -36.48 -14.33
N ASP A 83 -19.76 -37.28 -15.22
CA ASP A 83 -20.69 -38.38 -14.89
C ASP A 83 -20.21 -39.77 -15.39
N GLU A 84 -19.01 -39.87 -15.97
CA GLU A 84 -18.43 -41.12 -16.48
C GLU A 84 -16.94 -41.25 -16.11
N ALA A 85 -16.39 -42.46 -16.18
CA ALA A 85 -14.96 -42.72 -15.94
C ALA A 85 -14.07 -41.93 -16.93
N TRP A 86 -12.87 -41.53 -16.48
CA TRP A 86 -11.89 -40.84 -17.31
C TRP A 86 -11.33 -41.77 -18.41
N GLN A 87 -11.03 -41.21 -19.59
CA GLN A 87 -10.45 -41.94 -20.71
C GLN A 87 -9.13 -41.30 -21.15
N ARG A 88 -8.05 -42.09 -21.20
CA ARG A 88 -6.77 -41.71 -21.81
C ARG A 88 -6.90 -41.81 -23.33
N GLN A 89 -6.57 -40.75 -24.06
CA GLN A 89 -6.44 -40.81 -25.51
C GLN A 89 -5.01 -40.40 -25.91
N ASP A 90 -4.22 -41.37 -26.37
CA ASP A 90 -2.91 -41.10 -26.99
C ASP A 90 -3.13 -40.34 -28.32
N PRO A 91 -2.20 -39.46 -28.76
CA PRO A 91 -2.40 -38.65 -29.96
C PRO A 91 -2.69 -39.52 -31.18
N PRO A 92 -3.66 -39.15 -32.04
CA PRO A 92 -4.11 -40.03 -33.12
C PRO A 92 -3.01 -40.20 -34.17
N GLY A 93 -2.53 -41.44 -34.33
CA GLY A 93 -2.07 -41.93 -35.62
C GLY A 93 -3.27 -42.10 -36.55
N ASP A 94 -3.09 -41.74 -37.81
CA ASP A 94 -3.98 -41.87 -38.98
C ASP A 94 -5.38 -42.48 -38.74
N VAL A 95 -6.42 -41.62 -38.77
CA VAL A 95 -7.80 -41.94 -38.37
C VAL A 95 -8.64 -42.45 -39.55
N SER A 96 -8.13 -43.40 -40.33
CA SER A 96 -8.90 -44.02 -41.43
C SER A 96 -9.68 -45.28 -41.04
N SER A 97 -9.49 -45.81 -39.83
CA SER A 97 -10.23 -47.00 -39.36
C SER A 97 -10.33 -47.06 -37.84
N LEU A 98 -11.35 -46.41 -37.27
CA LEU A 98 -11.80 -46.69 -35.90
C LEU A 98 -13.12 -47.45 -36.00
N ASP A 99 -13.06 -48.77 -35.77
CA ASP A 99 -14.26 -49.59 -35.55
C ASP A 99 -14.89 -49.25 -34.20
N LYS A 100 -16.23 -49.35 -34.14
CA LYS A 100 -16.99 -49.15 -32.90
C LYS A 100 -16.60 -50.22 -31.86
N PRO A 101 -16.44 -49.86 -30.57
CA PRO A 101 -16.16 -50.86 -29.54
C PRO A 101 -17.33 -51.84 -29.40
N ASP A 102 -17.00 -53.12 -29.21
CA ASP A 102 -17.94 -54.20 -28.92
C ASP A 102 -18.52 -54.01 -27.50
N PRO A 103 -19.84 -53.85 -27.32
CA PRO A 103 -20.48 -53.67 -26.01
C PRO A 103 -20.25 -54.84 -25.04
N SER A 104 -19.80 -56.01 -25.53
CA SER A 104 -19.48 -57.17 -24.70
C SER A 104 -18.11 -57.12 -24.01
N GLU A 105 -17.27 -56.11 -24.33
CA GLU A 105 -16.00 -55.86 -23.63
C GLU A 105 -16.12 -54.92 -22.42
N ILE A 106 -17.33 -54.43 -22.11
CA ILE A 106 -17.60 -53.64 -20.90
C ILE A 106 -17.60 -54.61 -19.69
N LYS A 107 -16.41 -54.84 -19.13
CA LYS A 107 -16.24 -55.55 -17.87
C LYS A 107 -16.81 -54.71 -16.72
N SER A 108 -17.67 -55.38 -15.94
CA SER A 108 -18.01 -55.23 -14.51
C SER A 108 -17.59 -53.93 -13.80
N GLU A 109 -18.56 -53.33 -13.09
CA GLU A 109 -18.47 -52.29 -12.05
C GLU A 109 -17.11 -51.58 -11.86
N PRO A 110 -17.07 -50.23 -11.91
CA PRO A 110 -15.82 -49.51 -11.66
C PRO A 110 -15.23 -49.96 -10.32
N PRO A 111 -13.90 -50.20 -10.25
CA PRO A 111 -13.28 -50.63 -9.01
C PRO A 111 -13.64 -49.63 -7.90
N ALA A 112 -13.92 -50.15 -6.71
CA ALA A 112 -14.17 -49.33 -5.53
C ALA A 112 -13.07 -48.26 -5.41
N ALA A 113 -13.50 -47.00 -5.21
CA ALA A 113 -12.68 -45.79 -5.20
C ALA A 113 -12.30 -45.17 -6.57
N THR A 114 -13.14 -45.28 -7.60
CA THR A 114 -13.03 -44.41 -8.77
C THR A 114 -13.51 -42.99 -8.42
N PRO A 115 -12.68 -41.94 -8.54
CA PRO A 115 -13.12 -40.56 -8.25
C PRO A 115 -14.17 -40.13 -9.27
N LEU A 116 -15.32 -39.67 -8.78
CA LEU A 116 -16.41 -39.08 -9.56
C LEU A 116 -16.38 -37.55 -9.37
N ASP A 117 -17.07 -36.79 -10.24
CA ASP A 117 -17.10 -35.31 -10.17
C ASP A 117 -15.71 -34.66 -10.10
N ILE A 118 -14.79 -35.10 -10.96
CA ILE A 118 -13.43 -34.54 -10.98
C ILE A 118 -13.48 -33.06 -11.36
N MET A 119 -13.07 -32.22 -10.42
CA MET A 119 -13.02 -30.76 -10.56
C MET A 119 -11.63 -30.31 -11.00
N SER A 120 -10.58 -31.02 -10.60
CA SER A 120 -9.20 -30.67 -10.91
C SER A 120 -8.29 -31.89 -10.93
N TRP A 121 -7.13 -31.81 -11.59
CA TRP A 121 -6.19 -32.91 -11.67
C TRP A 121 -4.74 -32.43 -11.83
N ALA A 122 -3.80 -33.25 -11.38
CA ALA A 122 -2.37 -33.01 -11.53
C ALA A 122 -1.60 -34.33 -11.72
N ARG A 123 -0.57 -34.30 -12.58
CA ARG A 123 0.28 -35.46 -12.87
C ARG A 123 1.74 -35.05 -12.98
N LYS A 124 2.62 -35.81 -12.33
CA LYS A 124 4.07 -35.59 -12.43
C LYS A 124 4.59 -36.15 -13.76
N PRO A 125 5.42 -35.41 -14.52
CA PRO A 125 6.12 -35.96 -15.68
C PRO A 125 6.93 -37.19 -15.27
N GLY A 126 6.81 -38.30 -16.02
CA GLY A 126 7.40 -39.59 -15.65
C GLY A 126 6.46 -40.60 -14.98
N GLY A 127 5.25 -40.19 -14.56
CA GLY A 127 4.11 -41.10 -14.38
C GLY A 127 3.74 -41.55 -12.95
N ASP A 128 4.52 -41.19 -11.93
CA ASP A 128 4.38 -41.78 -10.59
C ASP A 128 3.24 -41.17 -9.76
N LEU A 129 3.15 -39.83 -9.69
CA LEU A 129 2.07 -39.15 -8.96
C LEU A 129 0.94 -38.73 -9.91
N VAL A 130 -0.26 -39.26 -9.69
CA VAL A 130 -1.52 -38.80 -10.28
C VAL A 130 -2.49 -38.43 -9.17
N ALA A 131 -2.98 -37.20 -9.16
CA ALA A 131 -3.91 -36.70 -8.17
C ALA A 131 -5.16 -36.12 -8.84
N PHE A 132 -6.33 -36.39 -8.24
CA PHE A 132 -7.62 -35.85 -8.63
C PHE A 132 -8.25 -35.12 -7.46
N GLY A 133 -8.69 -33.89 -7.72
CA GLY A 133 -9.53 -33.12 -6.81
C GLY A 133 -10.98 -33.21 -7.24
N THR A 134 -11.87 -33.54 -6.30
CA THR A 134 -13.31 -33.66 -6.54
C THR A 134 -14.09 -32.88 -5.48
N ALA A 135 -15.42 -32.82 -5.63
CA ALA A 135 -16.30 -32.28 -4.60
C ALA A 135 -16.16 -33.04 -3.26
N GLN A 136 -15.89 -34.34 -3.33
CA GLN A 136 -15.79 -35.24 -2.17
C GLN A 136 -14.38 -35.34 -1.59
N GLY A 137 -13.35 -34.88 -2.30
CA GLY A 137 -12.03 -34.63 -1.73
C GLY A 137 -10.85 -34.83 -2.67
N LEU A 138 -9.67 -34.99 -2.08
CA LEU A 138 -8.41 -35.25 -2.79
C LEU A 138 -8.19 -36.77 -2.88
N PHE A 139 -7.95 -37.24 -4.10
CA PHE A 139 -7.61 -38.62 -4.38
C PHE A 139 -6.20 -38.68 -4.97
N ILE A 140 -5.36 -39.56 -4.44
CA ILE A 140 -4.02 -39.82 -4.97
C ILE A 140 -3.96 -41.27 -5.43
N LYS A 141 -3.38 -41.48 -6.61
CA LYS A 141 -3.12 -42.80 -7.15
C LYS A 141 -1.99 -43.45 -6.37
N ASP A 142 -2.26 -44.62 -5.82
CA ASP A 142 -1.23 -45.48 -5.26
C ASP A 142 -0.45 -46.14 -6.41
N GLU A 143 0.87 -45.98 -6.39
CA GLU A 143 1.76 -46.49 -7.43
C GLU A 143 1.76 -48.02 -7.51
N SER A 144 1.64 -48.70 -6.36
CA SER A 144 1.78 -50.16 -6.28
C SER A 144 0.54 -50.91 -6.79
N SER A 145 -0.64 -50.37 -6.52
CA SER A 145 -1.93 -50.97 -6.87
C SER A 145 -2.56 -50.33 -8.11
N GLY A 146 -2.13 -49.12 -8.47
CA GLY A 146 -2.75 -48.31 -9.52
C GLY A 146 -4.14 -47.76 -9.17
N LEU A 147 -4.62 -47.99 -7.94
CA LEU A 147 -5.92 -47.55 -7.46
C LEU A 147 -5.83 -46.15 -6.85
N PHE A 148 -6.94 -45.42 -6.88
CA PHE A 148 -7.05 -44.13 -6.21
C PHE A 148 -7.55 -44.32 -4.78
N SER A 149 -6.98 -43.59 -3.84
CA SER A 149 -7.46 -43.54 -2.45
C SER A 149 -7.63 -42.10 -2.00
N HIS A 150 -8.58 -41.87 -1.08
CA HIS A 150 -8.68 -40.60 -0.39
C HIS A 150 -7.35 -40.27 0.29
N ALA A 151 -6.81 -39.09 -0.01
CA ALA A 151 -5.74 -38.50 0.75
C ALA A 151 -6.33 -37.80 1.99
N TYR A 152 -5.70 -38.02 3.13
CA TYR A 152 -6.00 -37.32 4.39
C TYR A 152 -4.76 -36.53 4.82
N PRO A 153 -4.53 -35.34 4.23
CA PRO A 153 -3.37 -34.51 4.55
C PRO A 153 -3.33 -34.18 6.04
N ALA A 154 -2.16 -34.33 6.66
CA ALA A 154 -1.96 -34.01 8.06
C ALA A 154 -0.54 -33.53 8.34
N ASP A 155 -0.42 -32.52 9.18
CA ASP A 155 0.83 -32.01 9.75
C ASP A 155 0.70 -31.92 11.29
N ASP A 156 1.65 -31.25 11.95
CA ASP A 156 1.66 -31.13 13.41
C ASP A 156 0.44 -30.37 13.98
N SER A 157 -0.20 -29.53 13.16
CA SER A 157 -1.29 -28.63 13.58
C SER A 157 -2.65 -29.15 13.15
N TYR A 158 -2.73 -29.82 12.00
CA TYR A 158 -4.00 -30.13 11.33
C TYR A 158 -4.04 -31.54 10.76
N SER A 159 -5.25 -32.08 10.64
CA SER A 159 -5.54 -33.28 9.87
C SER A 159 -6.85 -33.08 9.12
N TRP A 160 -6.82 -33.17 7.80
CA TRP A 160 -7.94 -32.81 6.94
C TRP A 160 -8.53 -34.02 6.21
N ALA A 161 -9.85 -34.02 6.09
CA ALA A 161 -10.57 -34.76 5.06
C ALA A 161 -11.06 -33.73 4.02
N PRO A 162 -10.21 -33.38 3.04
CA PRO A 162 -10.44 -32.21 2.20
C PRO A 162 -11.73 -32.36 1.40
N LYS A 163 -12.42 -31.24 1.17
CA LYS A 163 -13.62 -31.16 0.32
C LYS A 163 -13.51 -30.05 -0.70
N GLU A 164 -14.26 -30.18 -1.80
CA GLU A 164 -14.31 -29.17 -2.87
C GLU A 164 -12.92 -28.82 -3.42
N VAL A 165 -12.18 -29.84 -3.85
CA VAL A 165 -10.81 -29.67 -4.34
C VAL A 165 -10.82 -29.23 -5.80
N ALA A 166 -11.13 -27.96 -6.04
CA ALA A 166 -11.18 -27.33 -7.36
C ALA A 166 -9.83 -26.76 -7.83
N ALA A 167 -8.88 -26.60 -6.90
CA ALA A 167 -7.54 -26.10 -7.16
C ALA A 167 -6.51 -27.20 -6.92
N LEU A 168 -5.81 -27.63 -7.96
CA LEU A 168 -4.78 -28.66 -7.88
C LEU A 168 -3.68 -28.42 -8.93
N VAL A 169 -2.43 -28.39 -8.50
CA VAL A 169 -1.29 -28.09 -9.39
C VAL A 169 0.01 -28.69 -8.84
N LEU A 170 0.98 -28.91 -9.73
CA LEU A 170 2.36 -29.22 -9.34
C LEU A 170 3.24 -27.99 -9.44
N ASP A 171 4.10 -27.79 -8.45
CA ASP A 171 5.17 -26.80 -8.57
C ASP A 171 6.35 -27.31 -9.41
N ARG A 172 7.35 -26.45 -9.63
CA ARG A 172 8.55 -26.80 -10.41
C ARG A 172 9.41 -27.89 -9.79
N ARG A 173 9.27 -28.13 -8.49
CA ARG A 173 9.97 -29.20 -7.76
C ARG A 173 9.17 -30.51 -7.80
N GLY A 174 7.97 -30.49 -8.38
CA GLY A 174 7.06 -31.62 -8.42
C GLY A 174 6.27 -31.81 -7.12
N ASN A 175 6.24 -30.80 -6.24
CA ASN A 175 5.39 -30.84 -5.05
C ASN A 175 3.93 -30.65 -5.47
N LEU A 176 3.04 -31.42 -4.87
CA LEU A 176 1.60 -31.28 -5.09
C LEU A 176 1.08 -30.14 -4.24
N TRP A 177 0.27 -29.27 -4.84
CA TRP A 177 -0.45 -28.19 -4.18
C TRP A 177 -1.93 -28.36 -4.44
N PHE A 178 -2.75 -28.26 -3.40
CA PHE A 178 -4.20 -28.29 -3.52
C PHE A 178 -4.85 -27.18 -2.68
N GLY A 179 -5.98 -26.67 -3.15
CA GLY A 179 -6.88 -25.84 -2.36
C GLY A 179 -8.18 -26.60 -2.11
N SER A 180 -8.65 -26.60 -0.87
CA SER A 180 -9.90 -27.21 -0.43
C SER A 180 -10.69 -26.23 0.45
N ARG A 181 -11.87 -26.64 0.91
CA ARG A 181 -12.66 -25.84 1.86
C ARG A 181 -11.92 -25.55 3.18
N GLU A 182 -11.05 -26.45 3.60
CA GLU A 182 -10.28 -26.38 4.85
C GLU A 182 -9.07 -25.43 4.76
N GLY A 183 -8.52 -25.23 3.56
CA GLY A 183 -7.35 -24.39 3.33
C GLY A 183 -6.52 -24.83 2.13
N VAL A 184 -5.24 -24.47 2.13
CA VAL A 184 -4.27 -24.94 1.12
C VAL A 184 -3.38 -26.00 1.74
N GLY A 185 -3.07 -27.06 1.01
CA GLY A 185 -2.06 -28.03 1.40
C GLY A 185 -1.02 -28.26 0.31
N THR A 186 0.20 -28.55 0.74
CA THR A 186 1.29 -28.96 -0.14
C THR A 186 1.95 -30.24 0.33
N LEU A 187 2.20 -31.18 -0.58
CA LEU A 187 2.94 -32.41 -0.33
C LEU A 187 4.39 -32.23 -0.81
N GLN A 188 5.32 -32.13 0.12
CA GLN A 188 6.75 -31.95 -0.13
C GLN A 188 7.51 -33.06 0.57
N ASN A 189 8.33 -33.82 -0.16
CA ASN A 189 9.11 -34.94 0.42
C ASN A 189 8.26 -35.96 1.22
N ASN A 190 7.05 -36.27 0.74
CA ASN A 190 6.06 -37.12 1.43
C ASN A 190 5.52 -36.57 2.77
N GLU A 191 5.78 -35.30 3.08
CA GLU A 191 5.24 -34.60 4.23
C GLU A 191 4.24 -33.54 3.78
N TRP A 192 3.13 -33.42 4.50
CA TRP A 192 2.16 -32.37 4.25
C TRP A 192 2.54 -31.11 5.02
N LYS A 193 2.32 -29.97 4.38
CA LYS A 193 2.26 -28.67 5.04
C LYS A 193 0.93 -28.02 4.71
N LEU A 194 0.21 -27.61 5.74
CA LEU A 194 -1.16 -27.12 5.63
C LEU A 194 -1.23 -25.64 6.02
N PHE A 195 -2.09 -24.90 5.34
CA PHE A 195 -2.22 -23.45 5.48
C PHE A 195 -3.68 -23.05 5.66
N THR A 196 -3.95 -22.36 6.75
CA THR A 196 -5.20 -21.67 7.07
C THR A 196 -4.93 -20.17 7.21
N GLY A 197 -5.94 -19.41 7.66
CA GLY A 197 -5.75 -18.01 8.03
C GLY A 197 -4.62 -17.81 9.07
N ALA A 198 -4.40 -18.78 9.97
CA ALA A 198 -3.32 -18.74 10.96
C ALA A 198 -1.92 -18.73 10.32
N GLU A 199 -1.75 -19.40 9.18
CA GLU A 199 -0.51 -19.43 8.39
C GLU A 199 -0.47 -18.33 7.30
N GLY A 200 -1.38 -17.35 7.38
CA GLY A 200 -1.40 -16.20 6.50
C GLY A 200 -2.22 -16.34 5.22
N LEU A 201 -2.99 -17.43 5.06
CA LEU A 201 -3.87 -17.63 3.90
C LEU A 201 -4.99 -16.56 3.90
N PRO A 202 -5.07 -15.67 2.88
CA PRO A 202 -6.04 -14.57 2.90
C PRO A 202 -7.49 -15.01 2.80
N TYR A 203 -7.77 -16.08 2.04
CA TYR A 203 -9.14 -16.51 1.77
C TYR A 203 -9.21 -18.00 1.38
N GLY A 204 -10.40 -18.57 1.42
CA GLY A 204 -10.69 -19.94 0.96
C GLY A 204 -11.54 -19.95 -0.32
N HIS A 205 -12.27 -21.04 -0.55
CA HIS A 205 -13.21 -21.16 -1.68
C HIS A 205 -12.53 -21.02 -3.05
N PHE A 206 -11.65 -21.98 -3.32
CA PHE A 206 -10.80 -22.00 -4.50
C PHE A 206 -11.57 -22.35 -5.77
N THR A 207 -11.20 -21.74 -6.89
CA THR A 207 -11.77 -21.98 -8.22
C THR A 207 -10.78 -22.63 -9.18
N CYS A 208 -9.49 -22.33 -9.02
CA CYS A 208 -8.41 -22.84 -9.85
C CYS A 208 -7.04 -22.70 -9.16
N ALA A 209 -6.03 -23.41 -9.67
CA ALA A 209 -4.63 -23.19 -9.31
C ALA A 209 -3.74 -23.26 -10.55
N CYS A 210 -2.65 -22.49 -10.54
CA CYS A 210 -1.72 -22.39 -11.65
C CYS A 210 -0.28 -22.25 -11.15
N LEU A 211 0.65 -22.89 -11.86
CA LEU A 211 2.08 -22.77 -11.58
C LEU A 211 2.58 -21.41 -12.08
N GLY A 212 3.25 -20.66 -11.21
CA GLY A 212 3.91 -19.41 -11.55
C GLY A 212 5.22 -19.58 -12.31
N GLY A 213 5.62 -18.52 -13.01
CA GLY A 213 6.83 -18.47 -13.84
C GLY A 213 8.16 -18.48 -13.07
N ASN A 214 8.16 -18.38 -11.74
CA ASN A 214 9.37 -18.49 -10.92
C ASN A 214 9.26 -19.51 -9.78
N GLY A 215 8.34 -20.48 -9.89
CA GLY A 215 8.11 -21.50 -8.85
C GLY A 215 7.15 -21.09 -7.74
N GLU A 216 6.61 -19.87 -7.80
CA GLU A 216 5.42 -19.47 -7.06
C GLU A 216 4.18 -20.23 -7.52
N VAL A 217 3.17 -20.32 -6.66
CA VAL A 217 1.89 -20.98 -6.97
C VAL A 217 0.76 -19.96 -6.84
N TRP A 218 -0.07 -19.88 -7.87
CA TRP A 218 -1.26 -19.04 -7.90
C TRP A 218 -2.50 -19.84 -7.61
N PHE A 219 -3.41 -19.25 -6.84
CA PHE A 219 -4.74 -19.77 -6.58
C PHE A 219 -5.77 -18.70 -6.90
N GLY A 220 -6.79 -19.08 -7.68
CA GLY A 220 -7.99 -18.28 -7.88
C GLY A 220 -9.04 -18.64 -6.84
N THR A 221 -9.80 -17.64 -6.39
CA THR A 221 -10.93 -17.83 -5.48
C THR A 221 -12.13 -17.01 -5.92
N ILE A 222 -13.25 -17.15 -5.23
CA ILE A 222 -14.41 -16.27 -5.42
C ILE A 222 -14.20 -14.84 -4.87
N ARG A 223 -13.10 -14.60 -4.14
CA ARG A 223 -12.69 -13.27 -3.65
C ARG A 223 -11.20 -13.05 -3.88
N GLY A 224 -10.83 -12.73 -5.11
CA GLY A 224 -9.47 -12.40 -5.52
C GLY A 224 -8.61 -13.60 -5.89
N ALA A 225 -7.42 -13.28 -6.37
CA ALA A 225 -6.34 -14.21 -6.61
C ALA A 225 -5.30 -14.10 -5.49
N MET A 226 -4.65 -15.22 -5.16
CA MET A 226 -3.56 -15.24 -4.21
C MET A 226 -2.35 -15.97 -4.79
N ARG A 227 -1.17 -15.46 -4.46
CA ARG A 227 0.11 -16.02 -4.87
C ARG A 227 0.91 -16.41 -3.63
N TYR A 228 1.35 -17.66 -3.59
CA TYR A 228 2.34 -18.11 -2.62
C TYR A 228 3.74 -17.95 -3.22
N GLU A 229 4.55 -17.06 -2.64
CA GLU A 229 5.92 -16.77 -3.08
C GLU A 229 6.89 -16.88 -1.89
N GLY A 230 7.94 -17.70 -2.02
CA GLY A 230 8.86 -17.97 -0.92
C GLY A 230 8.14 -18.60 0.28
N ASP A 231 7.88 -17.80 1.31
CA ASP A 231 7.19 -18.17 2.54
C ASP A 231 5.94 -17.29 2.82
N ARG A 232 5.49 -16.48 1.84
CA ARG A 232 4.42 -15.48 2.04
C ARG A 232 3.29 -15.62 1.05
N TRP A 233 2.10 -15.27 1.54
CA TRP A 233 0.91 -15.04 0.72
C TRP A 233 0.83 -13.57 0.28
N ARG A 234 0.66 -13.37 -1.03
CA ARG A 234 0.31 -12.09 -1.66
C ARG A 234 -1.11 -12.16 -2.18
N TYR A 235 -1.92 -11.16 -1.86
CA TYR A 235 -3.34 -11.10 -2.24
C TYR A 235 -3.57 -10.07 -3.34
N ARG A 236 -4.41 -10.39 -4.32
CA ARG A 236 -4.71 -9.57 -5.50
C ARG A 236 -6.22 -9.53 -5.68
N ALA A 237 -6.83 -8.44 -5.24
CA ALA A 237 -8.26 -8.21 -5.27
C ALA A 237 -8.56 -6.74 -5.50
N SER A 238 -9.85 -6.48 -5.77
CA SER A 238 -10.43 -5.19 -6.07
C SER A 238 -9.82 -4.53 -7.32
N GLU A 239 -10.36 -3.39 -7.75
CA GLU A 239 -10.08 -2.83 -9.08
C GLU A 239 -8.63 -2.44 -9.32
N ARG A 240 -7.83 -2.27 -8.26
CA ARG A 240 -6.36 -2.12 -8.39
C ARG A 240 -5.72 -3.32 -9.13
N TRP A 241 -6.27 -4.52 -8.94
CA TRP A 241 -5.71 -5.75 -9.50
C TRP A 241 -6.66 -6.48 -10.43
N LEU A 242 -7.97 -6.48 -10.15
CA LEU A 242 -8.98 -7.30 -10.82
C LEU A 242 -10.24 -6.48 -11.15
N PRO A 243 -10.79 -6.57 -12.37
CA PRO A 243 -12.06 -5.94 -12.70
C PRO A 243 -13.26 -6.59 -11.97
N ASP A 244 -13.11 -7.80 -11.46
CA ASP A 244 -14.05 -8.46 -10.55
C ASP A 244 -13.29 -9.45 -9.64
N ASP A 245 -13.70 -9.57 -8.39
CA ASP A 245 -13.03 -10.45 -7.43
C ASP A 245 -13.31 -11.94 -7.67
N HIS A 246 -14.36 -12.31 -8.42
CA HIS A 246 -14.59 -13.71 -8.74
C HIS A 246 -13.59 -14.19 -9.81
N VAL A 247 -12.58 -14.96 -9.41
CA VAL A 247 -11.59 -15.50 -10.35
C VAL A 247 -12.12 -16.79 -10.97
N ASN A 248 -12.27 -16.81 -12.30
CA ASN A 248 -12.68 -18.00 -13.04
C ASN A 248 -11.48 -18.89 -13.38
N SER A 249 -10.37 -18.29 -13.84
CA SER A 249 -9.18 -19.02 -14.27
C SER A 249 -7.93 -18.13 -14.19
N ILE A 250 -6.77 -18.77 -14.01
CA ILE A 250 -5.45 -18.14 -14.00
C ILE A 250 -4.53 -18.92 -14.94
N VAL A 251 -3.87 -18.21 -15.85
CA VAL A 251 -2.77 -18.75 -16.66
C VAL A 251 -1.55 -17.88 -16.45
N VAL A 252 -0.39 -18.50 -16.26
CA VAL A 252 0.89 -17.78 -16.19
C VAL A 252 1.71 -18.13 -17.41
N ASP A 253 2.12 -17.12 -18.17
CA ASP A 253 2.93 -17.32 -19.36
C ASP A 253 4.41 -17.57 -19.04
N SER A 254 5.19 -17.84 -20.08
CA SER A 254 6.63 -18.14 -19.95
C SER A 254 7.46 -16.98 -19.42
N SER A 255 6.96 -15.74 -19.48
CA SER A 255 7.60 -14.57 -18.84
C SER A 255 7.29 -14.45 -17.34
N GLY A 256 6.36 -15.27 -16.83
CA GLY A 256 5.85 -15.17 -15.47
C GLY A 256 4.72 -14.16 -15.29
N THR A 257 4.16 -13.64 -16.39
CA THR A 257 2.99 -12.75 -16.36
C THR A 257 1.73 -13.57 -16.14
N ALA A 258 0.94 -13.18 -15.14
CA ALA A 258 -0.32 -13.83 -14.82
C ALA A 258 -1.48 -13.16 -15.55
N TRP A 259 -2.27 -13.96 -16.27
CA TRP A 259 -3.50 -13.59 -16.93
C TRP A 259 -4.66 -14.18 -16.12
N ILE A 260 -5.50 -13.31 -15.57
CA ILE A 260 -6.57 -13.69 -14.64
C ILE A 260 -7.92 -13.35 -15.27
N ALA A 261 -8.72 -14.37 -15.55
CA ALA A 261 -10.05 -14.21 -16.13
C ALA A 261 -11.10 -14.11 -15.02
N THR A 262 -11.98 -13.12 -15.13
CA THR A 262 -13.09 -12.84 -14.20
C THR A 262 -14.38 -12.58 -15.01
N PRO A 263 -15.57 -12.58 -14.37
CA PRO A 263 -16.81 -12.26 -15.07
C PRO A 263 -16.84 -10.88 -15.76
N LYS A 264 -16.02 -9.92 -15.32
CA LYS A 264 -15.99 -8.55 -15.86
C LYS A 264 -14.78 -8.27 -16.75
N GLY A 265 -13.94 -9.25 -17.04
CA GLY A 265 -12.83 -9.09 -17.98
C GLY A 265 -11.60 -9.90 -17.61
N VAL A 266 -10.45 -9.47 -18.13
CA VAL A 266 -9.15 -10.13 -17.91
C VAL A 266 -8.16 -9.13 -17.35
N SER A 267 -7.49 -9.48 -16.27
CA SER A 267 -6.34 -8.76 -15.74
C SER A 267 -5.03 -9.36 -16.23
N ARG A 268 -4.05 -8.49 -16.48
CA ARG A 268 -2.65 -8.86 -16.73
C ARG A 268 -1.80 -8.35 -15.58
N ILE A 269 -1.24 -9.25 -14.78
CA ILE A 269 -0.36 -8.93 -13.66
C ILE A 269 1.05 -9.39 -13.99
N GLU A 270 1.93 -8.41 -14.24
CA GLU A 270 3.34 -8.63 -14.57
C GLU A 270 4.26 -8.04 -13.49
N ARG A 271 5.47 -8.58 -13.36
CA ARG A 271 6.51 -7.98 -12.55
C ARG A 271 7.42 -7.17 -13.44
N GLN A 272 7.55 -5.88 -13.15
CA GLN A 272 8.52 -5.02 -13.80
C GLN A 272 9.67 -4.71 -12.84
N GLN A 273 10.90 -4.90 -13.31
CA GLN A 273 12.08 -4.55 -12.52
C GLN A 273 12.37 -3.06 -12.65
N TYR A 274 12.43 -2.38 -11.50
CA TYR A 274 12.85 -0.99 -11.37
C TYR A 274 14.04 -0.92 -10.42
N SER A 275 15.02 -0.07 -10.74
CA SER A 275 15.88 0.47 -9.69
C SER A 275 15.08 1.47 -8.87
N PHE A 276 15.50 1.72 -7.63
CA PHE A 276 14.80 2.68 -6.78
C PHE A 276 14.83 4.09 -7.39
N GLU A 277 15.93 4.48 -8.04
CA GLU A 277 16.11 5.75 -8.74
C GLU A 277 15.12 5.88 -9.91
N LYS A 278 14.98 4.83 -10.72
CA LYS A 278 14.07 4.85 -11.87
C LYS A 278 12.62 5.01 -11.42
N LYS A 279 12.26 4.34 -10.32
CA LYS A 279 10.93 4.47 -9.71
C LYS A 279 10.72 5.86 -9.08
N ALA A 280 11.76 6.43 -8.45
CA ALA A 280 11.73 7.81 -7.98
C ALA A 280 11.51 8.81 -9.13
N ALA A 281 12.21 8.63 -10.26
CA ALA A 281 12.04 9.47 -11.44
C ALA A 281 10.59 9.40 -11.98
N PHE A 282 10.01 8.20 -12.05
CA PHE A 282 8.61 8.02 -12.45
C PHE A 282 7.64 8.82 -11.55
N PHE A 283 7.80 8.74 -10.23
CA PHE A 283 6.93 9.49 -9.30
C PHE A 283 7.14 11.00 -9.37
N LEU A 284 8.38 11.46 -9.59
CA LEU A 284 8.61 12.89 -9.83
C LEU A 284 7.91 13.35 -11.12
N ASP A 285 8.06 12.60 -12.21
CA ASP A 285 7.42 12.94 -13.50
C ASP A 285 5.89 12.97 -13.36
N GLN A 286 5.31 12.04 -12.61
CA GLN A 286 3.89 12.03 -12.27
C GLN A 286 3.50 13.31 -11.51
N VAL A 287 4.24 13.66 -10.45
CA VAL A 287 3.97 14.86 -9.63
C VAL A 287 3.98 16.12 -10.50
N GLU A 288 5.02 16.30 -11.31
CA GLU A 288 5.14 17.48 -12.17
C GLU A 288 4.05 17.52 -13.25
N ALA A 289 3.62 16.38 -13.77
CA ALA A 289 2.64 16.32 -14.85
C ALA A 289 1.19 16.61 -14.39
N ARG A 290 0.81 16.22 -13.17
CA ARG A 290 -0.61 16.22 -12.73
C ARG A 290 -0.88 16.78 -11.34
N HIS A 291 0.13 16.87 -10.48
CA HIS A 291 -0.04 17.22 -9.07
C HIS A 291 0.55 18.59 -8.71
N ASN A 292 1.30 19.22 -9.61
CA ASN A 292 1.84 20.56 -9.43
C ASN A 292 0.85 21.64 -9.90
N ARG A 293 0.26 22.35 -8.94
CA ARG A 293 -0.69 23.46 -9.12
C ARG A 293 -0.02 24.78 -8.70
N ASP A 294 0.68 25.43 -9.62
CA ASP A 294 1.39 26.71 -9.37
C ASP A 294 2.42 26.61 -8.22
N GLY A 295 3.16 25.50 -8.16
CA GLY A 295 4.15 25.22 -7.12
C GLY A 295 3.60 24.46 -5.92
N TYR A 296 2.27 24.36 -5.76
CA TYR A 296 1.64 23.53 -4.74
C TYR A 296 1.51 22.09 -5.22
N VAL A 297 1.96 21.12 -4.41
CA VAL A 297 1.84 19.70 -4.72
C VAL A 297 0.61 19.13 -4.02
N THR A 298 -0.35 18.64 -4.79
CA THR A 298 -1.66 18.19 -4.30
C THR A 298 -2.14 16.95 -5.03
N ASP A 299 -3.09 16.21 -4.45
CA ASP A 299 -3.85 15.22 -5.20
C ASP A 299 -4.55 15.84 -6.42
N CYS A 300 -4.88 15.02 -7.42
CA CYS A 300 -5.72 15.43 -8.53
C CYS A 300 -7.01 14.61 -8.58
N ALA A 301 -8.05 15.18 -9.18
CA ALA A 301 -9.33 14.53 -9.40
C ALA A 301 -9.44 14.02 -10.84
N LEU A 302 -10.16 12.91 -11.03
CA LEU A 302 -10.41 12.30 -12.33
C LEU A 302 -11.89 12.44 -12.69
N ARG A 303 -12.19 12.89 -13.91
CA ARG A 303 -13.58 12.97 -14.40
C ARG A 303 -14.17 11.60 -14.69
N LYS A 304 -13.32 10.65 -15.04
CA LYS A 304 -13.68 9.26 -15.31
C LYS A 304 -12.84 8.34 -14.46
N LYS A 305 -13.51 7.40 -13.81
CA LYS A 305 -12.90 6.41 -12.91
C LYS A 305 -11.70 5.73 -13.59
N GLY A 306 -10.53 5.81 -12.94
CA GLY A 306 -9.28 5.20 -13.41
C GLY A 306 -8.61 5.84 -14.63
N ASP A 307 -9.18 6.91 -15.21
CA ASP A 307 -8.66 7.53 -16.42
C ASP A 307 -7.84 8.78 -16.07
N VAL A 308 -6.53 8.58 -15.89
CA VAL A 308 -5.57 9.66 -15.58
C VAL A 308 -5.47 10.72 -16.68
N SER A 309 -5.94 10.47 -17.91
CA SER A 309 -6.00 11.49 -18.96
C SER A 309 -7.13 12.50 -18.75
N SER A 310 -8.11 12.14 -17.91
CA SER A 310 -9.28 12.95 -17.57
C SER A 310 -9.08 13.82 -16.32
N TRP A 311 -7.83 13.99 -15.88
CA TRP A 311 -7.49 14.67 -14.65
C TRP A 311 -7.84 16.16 -14.68
N TYR A 312 -8.07 16.73 -13.50
CA TYR A 312 -8.14 18.18 -13.29
C TYR A 312 -7.59 18.54 -11.90
N PRO A 313 -7.00 19.74 -11.75
CA PRO A 313 -6.42 20.15 -10.47
C PRO A 313 -7.52 20.28 -9.41
N LYS A 314 -7.20 19.87 -8.19
CA LYS A 314 -8.09 19.88 -7.04
C LYS A 314 -7.44 20.68 -5.92
N ILE A 315 -8.25 21.34 -5.09
CA ILE A 315 -7.81 21.88 -3.80
C ILE A 315 -7.96 20.80 -2.72
N THR A 316 -6.97 20.68 -1.84
CA THR A 316 -7.06 19.77 -0.69
C THR A 316 -7.38 20.52 0.59
N ASP A 317 -7.47 19.80 1.72
CA ASP A 317 -7.58 20.46 3.00
C ASP A 317 -6.29 21.21 3.39
N ASN A 318 -5.13 20.69 2.94
CA ASN A 318 -3.79 21.03 3.42
C ASN A 318 -2.75 21.11 2.26
N ASP A 319 -2.94 22.04 1.32
CA ASP A 319 -2.01 22.17 0.17
C ASP A 319 -0.60 22.57 0.63
N GLY A 320 -0.50 23.43 1.66
CA GLY A 320 0.78 23.85 2.25
C GLY A 320 1.57 22.68 2.83
N GLY A 321 0.92 21.83 3.64
CA GLY A 321 1.55 20.67 4.28
C GLY A 321 2.04 19.63 3.26
N TYR A 322 1.21 19.27 2.28
CA TYR A 322 1.63 18.32 1.23
C TYR A 322 2.78 18.88 0.38
N THR A 323 2.74 20.17 0.06
CA THR A 323 3.83 20.84 -0.66
C THR A 323 5.12 20.85 0.15
N ALA A 324 5.03 21.01 1.48
CA ALA A 324 6.20 21.01 2.35
C ALA A 324 6.84 19.63 2.46
N LEU A 325 6.06 18.56 2.57
CA LEU A 325 6.59 17.19 2.54
C LEU A 325 7.27 16.86 1.21
N HIS A 326 6.68 17.27 0.09
CA HIS A 326 7.32 17.14 -1.23
C HIS A 326 8.60 17.98 -1.30
N GLY A 327 8.56 19.20 -0.79
CA GLY A 327 9.72 20.09 -0.70
C GLY A 327 10.86 19.48 0.10
N ALA A 328 10.56 18.83 1.24
CA ALA A 328 11.55 18.11 2.04
C ALA A 328 12.15 16.93 1.26
N ALA A 329 11.33 16.18 0.50
CA ALA A 329 11.84 15.14 -0.40
C ALA A 329 12.83 15.70 -1.43
N MET A 330 12.52 16.85 -2.04
CA MET A 330 13.40 17.51 -3.00
C MET A 330 14.67 18.08 -2.35
N ALA A 331 14.57 18.55 -1.10
CA ALA A 331 15.74 19.02 -0.34
C ALA A 331 16.71 17.87 -0.01
N PHE A 332 16.20 16.71 0.44
CA PHE A 332 17.03 15.52 0.63
C PHE A 332 17.60 15.02 -0.68
N ARG A 333 16.80 15.04 -1.76
CA ARG A 333 17.27 14.69 -3.09
C ARG A 333 18.45 15.56 -3.51
N PHE A 334 18.33 16.88 -3.40
CA PHE A 334 19.42 17.81 -3.69
C PHE A 334 20.66 17.52 -2.82
N ALA A 335 20.48 17.20 -1.54
CA ALA A 335 21.60 16.87 -0.66
C ALA A 335 22.37 15.61 -1.13
N VAL A 336 21.67 14.65 -1.73
CA VAL A 336 22.23 13.41 -2.30
C VAL A 336 22.85 13.63 -3.68
N THR A 337 22.15 14.32 -4.59
CA THR A 337 22.53 14.44 -6.00
C THR A 337 23.45 15.62 -6.28
N ARG A 338 23.30 16.71 -5.51
CA ARG A 338 23.90 18.03 -5.74
C ARG A 338 23.54 18.65 -7.09
N ASP A 339 22.44 18.20 -7.71
CA ASP A 339 21.97 18.72 -8.99
C ASP A 339 21.26 20.09 -8.82
N PRO A 340 21.67 21.14 -9.56
CA PRO A 340 20.97 22.43 -9.54
C PRO A 340 19.48 22.35 -9.91
N ALA A 341 19.05 21.38 -10.71
CA ALA A 341 17.64 21.18 -11.03
C ALA A 341 16.85 20.73 -9.79
N ASP A 342 17.43 19.84 -8.97
CA ASP A 342 16.82 19.39 -7.72
C ASP A 342 16.75 20.53 -6.69
N LYS A 343 17.79 21.39 -6.66
CA LYS A 343 17.78 22.64 -5.87
C LYS A 343 16.59 23.53 -6.25
N ALA A 344 16.36 23.71 -7.55
CA ALA A 344 15.27 24.55 -8.05
C ALA A 344 13.88 24.01 -7.70
N LEU A 345 13.70 22.68 -7.69
CA LEU A 345 12.45 22.04 -7.25
C LEU A 345 12.18 22.31 -5.76
N ALA A 346 13.18 22.10 -4.90
CA ALA A 346 13.04 22.39 -3.47
C ALA A 346 12.76 23.89 -3.22
N GLN A 347 13.46 24.78 -3.93
CA GLN A 347 13.23 26.22 -3.83
C GLN A 347 11.83 26.64 -4.28
N ARG A 348 11.29 26.03 -5.35
CA ARG A 348 9.92 26.29 -5.80
C ARG A 348 8.89 25.93 -4.74
N CYS A 349 9.02 24.75 -4.12
CA CYS A 349 8.14 24.34 -3.02
C CYS A 349 8.26 25.28 -1.81
N PHE A 350 9.49 25.66 -1.44
CA PHE A 350 9.73 26.64 -0.36
C PHE A 350 9.04 27.97 -0.64
N LEU A 351 9.18 28.52 -1.86
CA LEU A 351 8.54 29.77 -2.23
C LEU A 351 7.01 29.67 -2.27
N ALA A 352 6.45 28.51 -2.67
CA ALA A 352 5.01 28.26 -2.64
C ALA A 352 4.46 28.24 -1.20
N CYS A 353 5.11 27.53 -0.27
CA CYS A 353 4.75 27.54 1.15
C CYS A 353 4.93 28.92 1.78
N LYS A 354 6.02 29.64 1.48
CA LYS A 354 6.23 31.01 1.98
C LYS A 354 5.13 31.96 1.50
N ARG A 355 4.68 31.82 0.25
CA ARG A 355 3.59 32.64 -0.31
C ARG A 355 2.27 32.51 0.47
N LEU A 356 2.04 31.39 1.16
CA LEU A 356 0.88 31.22 2.04
C LEU A 356 0.93 32.12 3.28
N VAL A 357 2.13 32.52 3.71
CA VAL A 357 2.34 33.51 4.78
C VAL A 357 2.34 34.92 4.23
N ASP A 358 2.87 35.12 3.02
CA ASP A 358 2.97 36.46 2.42
C ASP A 358 1.62 37.01 1.92
N ILE A 359 0.63 36.15 1.65
CA ILE A 359 -0.66 36.56 1.08
C ILE A 359 -1.64 37.15 2.11
N VAL A 360 -1.43 36.86 3.39
CA VAL A 360 -2.34 37.32 4.44
C VAL A 360 -2.07 38.79 4.79
N PRO A 361 -3.09 39.53 5.28
CA PRO A 361 -2.90 40.93 5.68
C PRO A 361 -1.81 41.12 6.73
N GLU A 362 -1.15 42.28 6.76
CA GLU A 362 -0.08 42.59 7.75
C GLU A 362 -0.55 42.43 9.20
N SER A 363 -1.84 42.66 9.48
CA SER A 363 -2.43 42.42 10.82
C SER A 363 -2.35 40.97 11.27
N MET A 364 -2.29 40.03 10.32
CA MET A 364 -2.18 38.59 10.53
C MET A 364 -0.77 38.06 10.29
N ARG A 365 0.23 38.93 10.09
CA ARG A 365 1.61 38.53 9.78
C ARG A 365 2.09 37.33 10.61
N GLY A 366 2.65 36.33 9.93
CA GLY A 366 3.04 35.05 10.52
C GLY A 366 1.96 33.97 10.54
N PHE A 367 0.73 34.26 10.08
CA PHE A 367 -0.28 33.24 9.85
C PHE A 367 -0.09 32.62 8.45
N PRO A 368 0.17 31.31 8.31
CA PRO A 368 0.14 30.64 7.02
C PRO A 368 -1.29 30.30 6.64
N ALA A 369 -1.75 30.67 5.44
CA ALA A 369 -2.98 30.15 4.86
C ALA A 369 -2.81 28.68 4.42
N ARG A 370 -3.90 27.90 4.33
CA ARG A 370 -3.80 26.47 3.97
C ARG A 370 -3.71 26.18 2.48
N VAL A 371 -4.43 26.98 1.72
CA VAL A 371 -4.68 26.82 0.29
C VAL A 371 -4.70 28.21 -0.32
N LEU A 372 -4.11 28.36 -1.49
CA LEU A 372 -4.16 29.58 -2.29
C LEU A 372 -4.67 29.28 -3.69
N ILE A 373 -5.73 29.97 -4.12
CA ILE A 373 -6.34 29.85 -5.46
C ILE A 373 -6.64 31.23 -6.05
N PRO A 374 -6.66 31.39 -7.39
CA PRO A 374 -7.07 32.64 -8.00
C PRO A 374 -8.58 32.88 -7.81
N VAL A 375 -9.03 34.14 -7.91
CA VAL A 375 -10.45 34.50 -7.70
C VAL A 375 -11.40 34.00 -8.79
N ASP A 376 -10.87 33.59 -9.94
CA ASP A 376 -11.61 32.97 -11.04
C ASP A 376 -11.56 31.43 -11.00
N TRP A 377 -11.13 30.85 -9.87
CA TRP A 377 -11.20 29.41 -9.63
C TRP A 377 -12.63 28.88 -9.85
N PRO A 378 -12.81 27.76 -10.57
CA PRO A 378 -14.12 27.38 -11.10
C PRO A 378 -15.11 26.92 -10.02
N GLU A 379 -14.64 26.29 -8.94
CA GLU A 379 -15.52 25.92 -7.83
C GLU A 379 -15.89 27.14 -6.96
N PRO A 380 -17.18 27.34 -6.61
CA PRO A 380 -17.62 28.41 -5.73
C PRO A 380 -17.29 28.07 -4.27
N VAL A 381 -16.01 28.17 -3.91
CA VAL A 381 -15.48 27.67 -2.62
C VAL A 381 -16.20 28.21 -1.39
N ASN A 382 -16.60 29.49 -1.37
CA ASN A 382 -17.31 30.06 -0.21
C ASN A 382 -18.80 29.67 -0.15
N GLU A 383 -19.39 29.18 -1.24
CA GLU A 383 -20.73 28.58 -1.20
C GLU A 383 -20.64 27.13 -0.70
N ILE A 384 -19.60 26.40 -1.12
CA ILE A 384 -19.32 25.03 -0.70
C ILE A 384 -18.94 24.99 0.79
N TYR A 385 -18.03 25.86 1.22
CA TYR A 385 -17.47 25.93 2.57
C TYR A 385 -18.04 27.10 3.39
N GLY A 386 -19.31 27.42 3.17
CA GLY A 386 -20.01 28.51 3.86
C GLY A 386 -20.72 28.07 5.16
N ASP A 387 -21.68 28.88 5.61
CA ASP A 387 -22.39 28.67 6.88
C ASP A 387 -23.07 27.30 7.00
N ARG A 388 -23.66 26.80 5.91
CA ARG A 388 -24.28 25.48 5.89
C ARG A 388 -23.26 24.38 6.16
N TYR A 389 -22.10 24.43 5.52
CA TYR A 389 -21.03 23.45 5.73
C TYR A 389 -20.54 23.48 7.18
N ASN A 390 -20.37 24.68 7.74
CA ASN A 390 -20.03 24.87 9.14
C ASN A 390 -21.07 24.26 10.09
N GLN A 391 -22.37 24.50 9.85
CA GLN A 391 -23.46 23.95 10.66
C GLN A 391 -23.58 22.43 10.54
N GLU A 392 -23.38 21.86 9.35
CA GLU A 392 -23.39 20.41 9.16
C GLU A 392 -22.19 19.76 9.85
N SER A 393 -21.00 20.34 9.74
CA SER A 393 -19.79 19.82 10.39
C SER A 393 -19.90 19.84 11.91
N GLN A 394 -20.56 20.85 12.49
CA GLN A 394 -20.84 20.90 13.93
C GLN A 394 -21.74 19.79 14.46
N LYS A 395 -22.56 19.15 13.61
CA LYS A 395 -23.39 18.02 14.04
C LYS A 395 -22.56 16.78 14.37
N SER A 396 -21.40 16.63 13.71
CA SER A 396 -20.47 15.52 13.92
C SER A 396 -19.28 15.89 14.81
N ASP A 397 -18.79 17.13 14.73
CA ASP A 397 -17.72 17.65 15.59
C ASP A 397 -18.22 18.90 16.33
N PRO A 398 -18.65 18.78 17.60
CA PRO A 398 -19.15 19.92 18.38
C PRO A 398 -18.17 21.09 18.52
N PHE A 399 -16.88 20.86 18.27
CA PHE A 399 -15.84 21.87 18.38
C PHE A 399 -15.41 22.42 17.01
N TRP A 400 -16.08 22.04 15.93
CA TRP A 400 -15.82 22.57 14.59
C TRP A 400 -15.85 24.11 14.58
N LYS A 401 -14.81 24.73 14.01
CA LYS A 401 -14.68 26.19 13.97
C LYS A 401 -15.70 26.80 13.00
N LEU A 402 -16.55 27.68 13.51
CA LEU A 402 -17.49 28.48 12.72
C LEU A 402 -16.78 29.72 12.19
N ILE A 403 -16.37 29.66 10.92
CA ILE A 403 -15.67 30.78 10.29
C ILE A 403 -16.17 30.97 8.85
N THR A 404 -16.52 32.22 8.54
CA THR A 404 -17.06 32.63 7.23
C THR A 404 -16.56 34.05 6.91
N PRO A 405 -16.00 34.31 5.71
CA PRO A 405 -15.72 33.33 4.65
C PRO A 405 -14.55 32.41 5.03
N ARG A 406 -14.63 31.11 4.68
CA ARG A 406 -13.49 30.18 4.88
C ARG A 406 -12.36 30.41 3.87
N PHE A 407 -12.70 30.98 2.71
CA PHE A 407 -11.75 31.42 1.70
C PHE A 407 -11.76 32.95 1.63
N VAL A 408 -10.81 33.58 2.30
CA VAL A 408 -10.70 35.03 2.41
C VAL A 408 -10.07 35.60 1.15
N LYS A 409 -10.59 36.72 0.65
CA LYS A 409 -10.03 37.41 -0.52
C LYS A 409 -8.76 38.17 -0.13
N SER A 410 -7.69 38.03 -0.89
CA SER A 410 -6.44 38.79 -0.70
C SER A 410 -6.65 40.30 -0.87
N GLU A 411 -5.78 41.12 -0.26
CA GLU A 411 -5.87 42.60 -0.33
C GLU A 411 -5.76 43.13 -1.77
N ASP A 412 -4.97 42.47 -2.61
CA ASP A 412 -4.84 42.80 -4.04
C ASP A 412 -6.04 42.35 -4.89
N GLY A 413 -6.97 41.61 -4.29
CA GLY A 413 -8.19 41.12 -4.90
C GLY A 413 -8.02 40.01 -5.94
N LYS A 414 -6.83 39.41 -6.06
CA LYS A 414 -6.50 38.41 -7.09
C LYS A 414 -6.63 36.97 -6.64
N TYR A 415 -6.55 36.71 -5.34
CA TYR A 415 -6.56 35.36 -4.79
C TYR A 415 -7.62 35.19 -3.69
N TYR A 416 -8.04 33.95 -3.51
CA TYR A 416 -8.63 33.45 -2.28
C TYR A 416 -7.61 32.60 -1.54
N TRP A 417 -7.48 32.82 -0.25
CA TRP A 417 -6.67 32.00 0.64
C TRP A 417 -7.55 31.37 1.72
N LYS A 418 -7.31 30.09 2.00
CA LYS A 418 -8.11 29.32 2.96
C LYS A 418 -7.59 29.51 4.38
N CYS A 419 -8.49 29.84 5.30
CA CYS A 419 -8.20 30.04 6.71
C CYS A 419 -8.30 28.73 7.53
N ASP A 420 -8.35 28.84 8.86
CA ASP A 420 -8.46 27.73 9.83
C ASP A 420 -7.31 26.71 9.68
N THR A 421 -6.10 27.26 9.59
CA THR A 421 -4.87 26.50 9.45
C THR A 421 -4.62 25.59 10.63
N SER A 422 -4.37 24.32 10.33
CA SER A 422 -4.24 23.26 11.31
C SER A 422 -2.77 23.07 11.73
N SER A 423 -2.56 22.38 12.85
CA SER A 423 -1.23 22.17 13.43
C SER A 423 -0.34 21.28 12.56
N ASP A 424 -0.94 20.36 11.79
CA ASP A 424 -0.27 19.50 10.82
C ASP A 424 0.44 20.28 9.72
N GLU A 425 -0.15 21.38 9.27
CA GLU A 425 0.49 22.26 8.30
C GLU A 425 1.73 22.98 8.89
N LEU A 426 1.66 23.38 10.16
CA LEU A 426 2.82 23.95 10.85
C LEU A 426 3.93 22.90 11.05
N ALA A 427 3.60 21.67 11.45
CA ALA A 427 4.57 20.60 11.60
C ALA A 427 5.35 20.37 10.30
N ALA A 428 4.63 20.25 9.18
CA ALA A 428 5.24 20.04 7.87
C ALA A 428 6.09 21.25 7.42
N HIS A 429 5.61 22.48 7.66
CA HIS A 429 6.35 23.70 7.36
C HIS A 429 7.66 23.80 8.16
N TYR A 430 7.64 23.58 9.47
CA TYR A 430 8.85 23.66 10.29
C TYR A 430 9.84 22.53 9.96
N PHE A 431 9.34 21.32 9.69
CA PHE A 431 10.16 20.22 9.19
C PHE A 431 10.86 20.60 7.88
N PHE A 432 10.10 21.06 6.88
CA PHE A 432 10.65 21.41 5.58
C PHE A 432 11.55 22.65 5.63
N TYR A 433 11.14 23.73 6.27
CA TYR A 433 11.92 24.98 6.30
C TYR A 433 13.29 24.78 6.95
N ALA A 434 13.37 23.97 8.01
CA ALA A 434 14.63 23.61 8.64
C ALA A 434 15.54 22.83 7.68
N ILE A 435 15.01 21.80 7.02
CA ILE A 435 15.75 20.99 6.04
C ILE A 435 16.19 21.83 4.84
N TYR A 436 15.32 22.71 4.33
CA TYR A 436 15.65 23.63 3.24
C TYR A 436 16.79 24.57 3.65
N TYR A 437 16.72 25.15 4.84
CA TYR A 437 17.74 26.06 5.36
C TYR A 437 19.12 25.39 5.50
N ASP A 438 19.14 24.14 5.99
CA ASP A 438 20.39 23.42 6.24
C ASP A 438 20.97 22.79 4.97
N LEU A 439 20.13 22.25 4.09
CA LEU A 439 20.59 21.41 2.97
C LEU A 439 20.59 22.12 1.62
N VAL A 440 19.71 23.10 1.42
CA VAL A 440 19.44 23.70 0.10
C VAL A 440 19.94 25.14 0.02
N ALA A 441 19.61 25.97 1.02
CA ALA A 441 20.00 27.37 1.05
C ALA A 441 21.51 27.52 1.34
N GLN A 442 22.27 27.97 0.35
CA GLN A 442 23.74 28.06 0.44
C GLN A 442 24.25 29.49 0.61
N THR A 443 23.45 30.47 0.19
CA THR A 443 23.77 31.90 0.26
C THR A 443 22.89 32.62 1.28
N GLU A 444 23.30 33.79 1.76
CA GLU A 444 22.44 34.57 2.68
C GLU A 444 21.16 35.04 1.99
N GLU A 445 21.21 35.30 0.68
CA GLU A 445 20.02 35.62 -0.13
C GLU A 445 18.99 34.48 -0.14
N GLU A 446 19.45 33.23 -0.12
CA GLU A 446 18.58 32.05 -0.02
C GLU A 446 18.15 31.75 1.41
N LYS A 447 19.01 32.04 2.39
CA LYS A 447 18.77 31.79 3.82
C LYS A 447 17.85 32.82 4.47
N SER A 448 17.93 34.09 4.07
CA SER A 448 17.15 35.19 4.69
C SER A 448 15.64 34.94 4.61
N PRO A 449 15.05 34.57 3.46
CA PRO A 449 13.62 34.32 3.38
C PRO A 449 13.13 33.17 4.27
N ALA A 450 13.92 32.10 4.41
CA ALA A 450 13.60 30.97 5.30
C ALA A 450 13.68 31.39 6.78
N ARG A 451 14.71 32.18 7.11
CA ARG A 451 14.88 32.77 8.45
C ARG A 451 13.73 33.71 8.82
N GLU A 452 13.30 34.53 7.88
CA GLU A 452 12.22 35.50 8.07
C GLU A 452 10.87 34.81 8.24
N VAL A 453 10.50 33.86 7.37
CA VAL A 453 9.20 33.18 7.47
C VAL A 453 9.07 32.37 8.76
N ILE A 454 10.14 31.67 9.17
CA ILE A 454 10.15 30.95 10.46
C ILE A 454 9.97 31.94 11.60
N ARG A 455 10.75 33.03 11.64
CA ARG A 455 10.65 34.08 12.66
C ARG A 455 9.23 34.64 12.75
N GLU A 456 8.62 34.96 11.61
CA GLU A 456 7.28 35.56 11.56
C GLU A 456 6.22 34.62 12.14
N ILE A 457 6.24 33.34 11.76
CA ILE A 457 5.30 32.35 12.31
C ILE A 457 5.56 32.15 13.80
N THR A 458 6.81 31.97 14.23
CA THR A 458 7.11 31.73 15.66
C THR A 458 6.75 32.95 16.52
N ASP A 459 7.07 34.15 16.05
CA ASP A 459 6.73 35.39 16.78
C ASP A 459 5.22 35.64 16.81
N HIS A 460 4.49 35.24 15.75
CA HIS A 460 3.02 35.22 15.76
C HIS A 460 2.48 34.28 16.84
N LEU A 461 3.02 33.07 17.00
CA LEU A 461 2.60 32.17 18.06
C LEU A 461 2.89 32.79 19.42
N ILE A 462 4.11 33.23 19.68
CA ILE A 462 4.51 33.80 20.99
C ILE A 462 3.64 35.00 21.38
N ARG A 463 3.43 35.95 20.46
CA ARG A 463 2.66 37.18 20.77
C ARG A 463 1.18 36.91 21.08
N ASN A 464 0.66 35.77 20.62
CA ASN A 464 -0.73 35.36 20.79
C ASN A 464 -0.91 34.22 21.80
N GLY A 465 -0.01 34.12 22.78
CA GLY A 465 -0.10 33.09 23.82
C GLY A 465 0.01 31.67 23.28
N PHE A 466 0.82 31.49 22.24
CA PHE A 466 1.04 30.25 21.48
C PHE A 466 -0.20 29.73 20.75
N ASN A 467 -1.08 30.64 20.32
CA ASN A 467 -2.19 30.31 19.43
C ASN A 467 -1.96 30.92 18.06
N LEU A 468 -2.31 30.18 17.02
CA LEU A 468 -2.41 30.67 15.67
C LEU A 468 -3.75 31.40 15.53
N ILE A 469 -3.73 32.73 15.46
CA ILE A 469 -4.92 33.58 15.45
C ILE A 469 -5.34 33.86 14.02
N ASP A 470 -6.60 33.57 13.72
CA ASP A 470 -7.17 33.64 12.39
C ASP A 470 -7.80 35.02 12.11
N HIS A 471 -8.41 35.19 10.93
CA HIS A 471 -8.93 36.48 10.46
C HIS A 471 -10.16 36.96 11.23
N ASP A 472 -10.80 36.09 11.99
CA ASP A 472 -11.89 36.42 12.92
C ASP A 472 -11.38 36.92 14.28
N GLY A 473 -10.06 36.92 14.50
CA GLY A 473 -9.43 37.31 15.76
C GLY A 473 -9.40 36.19 16.80
N GLU A 474 -9.88 35.00 16.45
CA GLU A 474 -9.91 33.84 17.35
C GLU A 474 -8.88 32.77 16.91
N PRO A 475 -8.43 31.91 17.84
CA PRO A 475 -7.56 30.79 17.50
C PRO A 475 -8.15 29.90 16.39
N THR A 476 -7.29 29.33 15.56
CA THR A 476 -7.64 28.20 14.68
C THR A 476 -8.07 26.99 15.51
N ARG A 477 -8.75 26.03 14.87
CA ARG A 477 -9.20 24.80 15.54
C ARG A 477 -8.05 24.04 16.20
N TRP A 478 -6.97 23.79 15.45
CA TRP A 478 -5.89 22.90 15.85
C TRP A 478 -4.55 23.61 16.13
N GLY A 479 -4.34 24.84 15.63
CA GLY A 479 -3.15 25.64 15.90
C GLY A 479 -3.13 26.28 17.28
N ARG A 480 -3.32 25.48 18.34
CA ARG A 480 -3.41 25.91 19.74
C ARG A 480 -2.36 25.19 20.57
N PHE A 481 -1.30 25.90 20.94
CA PHE A 481 -0.14 25.34 21.67
C PHE A 481 0.04 25.97 23.05
N GLY A 482 -0.86 26.88 23.44
CA GLY A 482 -0.76 27.64 24.68
C GLY A 482 -1.17 26.87 25.92
N PRO A 483 -0.61 27.22 27.09
CA PRO A 483 -0.92 26.56 28.36
C PRO A 483 -2.41 26.68 28.72
N ASP A 484 -3.06 27.79 28.37
CA ASP A 484 -4.50 28.00 28.64
C ASP A 484 -5.38 26.94 27.95
N TYR A 485 -4.97 26.43 26.79
CA TYR A 485 -5.67 25.36 26.10
C TYR A 485 -5.20 23.98 26.56
N LEU A 486 -3.88 23.71 26.55
CA LEU A 486 -3.36 22.36 26.82
C LEU A 486 -3.60 21.92 28.27
N LEU A 487 -3.76 22.86 29.21
CA LEU A 487 -4.11 22.56 30.61
C LEU A 487 -5.61 22.50 30.86
N ALA A 488 -6.44 22.91 29.89
CA ALA A 488 -7.89 22.85 29.99
C ALA A 488 -8.46 21.47 29.63
N ILE A 489 -9.73 21.25 29.97
CA ILE A 489 -10.45 19.98 29.76
C ILE A 489 -10.75 19.69 28.28
N ASP A 490 -10.70 20.69 27.42
CA ASP A 490 -10.92 20.60 25.98
C ASP A 490 -9.61 20.48 25.18
N GLY A 491 -8.45 20.63 25.83
CA GLY A 491 -7.13 20.52 25.20
C GLY A 491 -6.24 19.40 25.72
N TRP A 492 -6.67 18.64 26.74
CA TRP A 492 -5.88 17.54 27.29
C TRP A 492 -5.52 16.47 26.24
N GLU A 493 -6.40 16.27 25.26
CA GLU A 493 -6.21 15.27 24.20
C GLU A 493 -5.04 15.62 23.27
N GLN A 494 -4.79 16.92 23.07
CA GLN A 494 -3.70 17.47 22.26
C GLN A 494 -2.43 17.77 23.08
N ARG A 495 -2.48 17.61 24.41
CA ARG A 495 -1.42 18.09 25.33
C ARG A 495 -0.03 17.56 24.98
N GLY A 496 0.09 16.25 24.74
CA GLY A 496 1.36 15.62 24.41
C GLY A 496 1.92 16.14 23.08
N LEU A 497 1.12 16.00 22.03
CA LEU A 497 1.53 16.28 20.65
C LEU A 497 1.81 17.76 20.43
N ASN A 498 0.95 18.65 20.94
CA ASN A 498 1.14 20.08 20.78
C ASN A 498 2.30 20.61 21.63
N SER A 499 2.59 19.99 22.80
CA SER A 499 3.81 20.32 23.55
C SER A 499 5.07 19.93 22.78
N LEU A 500 5.07 18.75 22.13
CA LEU A 500 6.17 18.30 21.28
C LEU A 500 6.37 19.25 20.08
N MET A 501 5.29 19.59 19.37
CA MET A 501 5.33 20.49 18.21
C MET A 501 5.89 21.87 18.57
N ILE A 502 5.36 22.54 19.60
CA ILE A 502 5.83 23.90 19.92
C ILE A 502 7.28 23.93 20.41
N LEU A 503 7.75 22.89 21.11
CA LEU A 503 9.16 22.76 21.48
C LEU A 503 10.03 22.56 20.23
N SER A 504 9.60 21.74 19.28
CA SER A 504 10.25 21.59 17.96
C SER A 504 10.30 22.93 17.21
N PHE A 505 9.19 23.68 17.15
CA PHE A 505 9.13 24.95 16.44
C PHE A 505 10.09 25.99 17.03
N LEU A 506 10.18 26.06 18.36
CA LEU A 506 11.11 26.95 19.06
C LEU A 506 12.57 26.53 18.84
N ALA A 507 12.87 25.22 18.81
CA ALA A 507 14.22 24.73 18.52
C ALA A 507 14.64 25.06 17.08
N VAL A 508 13.75 24.88 16.11
CA VAL A 508 13.98 25.30 14.71
C VAL A 508 14.19 26.81 14.62
N ALA A 509 13.35 27.60 15.29
CA ALA A 509 13.47 29.06 15.28
C ALA A 509 14.79 29.53 15.90
N GLU A 510 15.22 28.94 17.02
CA GLU A 510 16.54 29.20 17.62
C GLU A 510 17.68 28.88 16.64
N HIS A 511 17.67 27.67 16.05
CA HIS A 511 18.70 27.21 15.13
C HIS A 511 18.82 28.10 13.89
N VAL A 512 17.69 28.36 13.22
CA VAL A 512 17.67 29.08 11.94
C VAL A 512 17.93 30.58 12.10
N THR A 513 17.41 31.18 13.17
CA THR A 513 17.53 32.64 13.38
C THR A 513 18.74 33.04 14.22
N GLY A 514 19.25 32.13 15.05
CA GLY A 514 20.27 32.42 16.06
C GLY A 514 19.77 33.27 17.24
N ASP A 515 18.46 33.55 17.34
CA ASP A 515 17.90 34.40 18.39
C ASP A 515 17.67 33.59 19.69
N PRO A 516 18.38 33.90 20.79
CA PRO A 516 18.30 33.15 22.03
C PRO A 516 16.93 33.30 22.74
N LYS A 517 16.06 34.23 22.31
CA LYS A 517 14.72 34.37 22.90
C LYS A 517 13.90 33.08 22.77
N TYR A 518 14.08 32.33 21.69
CA TYR A 518 13.31 31.10 21.46
C TYR A 518 13.71 30.00 22.46
N ALA A 519 15.00 29.89 22.77
CA ALA A 519 15.50 29.00 23.83
C ALA A 519 14.94 29.38 25.21
N ALA A 520 14.89 30.69 25.51
CA ALA A 520 14.34 31.19 26.77
C ALA A 520 12.83 30.91 26.90
N VAL A 521 12.08 31.07 25.81
CA VAL A 521 10.64 30.73 25.76
C VAL A 521 10.42 29.23 25.91
N ALA A 522 11.22 28.39 25.24
CA ALA A 522 11.14 26.94 25.41
C ALA A 522 11.45 26.51 26.86
N ALA A 523 12.43 27.15 27.51
CA ALA A 523 12.72 26.93 28.92
C ALA A 523 11.53 27.30 29.82
N GLU A 524 10.88 28.44 29.59
CA GLU A 524 9.67 28.82 30.35
C GLU A 524 8.56 27.75 30.23
N LEU A 525 8.29 27.28 29.00
CA LEU A 525 7.28 26.24 28.76
C LEU A 525 7.62 24.92 29.48
N ARG A 526 8.90 24.56 29.54
CA ARG A 526 9.36 23.38 30.27
C ARG A 526 9.28 23.55 31.78
N ASP A 527 9.75 24.67 32.31
CA ASP A 527 9.92 24.86 33.75
C ASP A 527 8.58 25.13 34.45
N LYS A 528 7.71 25.91 33.81
CA LYS A 528 6.45 26.36 34.40
C LYS A 528 5.27 25.44 34.07
N TYR A 529 5.29 24.83 32.88
CA TYR A 529 4.15 24.07 32.37
C TYR A 529 4.51 22.61 32.00
N HIS A 530 5.76 22.19 32.24
CA HIS A 530 6.22 20.81 32.07
C HIS A 530 6.05 20.25 30.66
N TYR A 531 6.24 21.08 29.63
CA TYR A 531 6.02 20.66 28.24
C TYR A 531 6.93 19.50 27.81
N HIS A 532 8.16 19.43 28.32
CA HIS A 532 9.05 18.29 28.10
C HIS A 532 8.47 16.99 28.68
N ILE A 533 7.87 17.03 29.88
CA ILE A 533 7.22 15.86 30.49
C ILE A 533 6.00 15.42 29.69
N ASN A 534 5.20 16.37 29.16
CA ASN A 534 4.06 16.05 28.30
C ASN A 534 4.48 15.21 27.09
N THR A 535 5.70 15.41 26.57
CA THR A 535 6.19 14.63 25.41
C THR A 535 6.25 13.13 25.69
N LEU A 536 6.48 12.68 26.93
CA LEU A 536 6.58 11.25 27.28
C LEU A 536 5.32 10.44 26.92
N VAL A 537 4.17 11.10 26.79
CA VAL A 537 2.94 10.57 26.20
C VAL A 537 2.56 11.48 25.03
N PRO A 538 3.28 11.34 23.90
CA PRO A 538 3.27 12.35 22.84
C PRO A 538 1.97 12.35 22.02
N ARG A 539 1.17 11.28 22.09
CA ARG A 539 -0.09 11.18 21.36
C ARG A 539 -1.08 10.32 22.13
N ILE A 540 -2.36 10.48 21.82
CA ILE A 540 -3.39 9.53 22.27
C ILE A 540 -3.23 8.23 21.51
N THR A 541 -3.39 7.15 22.27
CA THR A 541 -3.39 5.77 21.76
C THR A 541 -4.60 4.98 22.26
N PHE A 542 -5.52 5.63 22.99
CA PHE A 542 -6.75 5.04 23.51
C PHE A 542 -7.74 6.13 23.99
N PRO A 543 -9.07 5.97 23.79
CA PRO A 543 -9.74 4.89 23.08
C PRO A 543 -9.56 4.97 21.55
N PRO A 544 -9.81 3.88 20.81
CA PRO A 544 -9.49 3.77 19.38
C PRO A 544 -10.14 4.84 18.50
N ASP A 545 -11.31 5.33 18.87
CA ASP A 545 -12.03 6.41 18.17
C ASP A 545 -11.36 7.78 18.28
N MET A 546 -10.44 7.97 19.22
CA MET A 546 -9.64 9.18 19.37
C MET A 546 -8.25 9.09 18.71
N ILE A 547 -7.93 7.97 18.05
CA ILE A 547 -6.62 7.77 17.41
C ILE A 547 -6.65 8.37 16.01
N ALA A 548 -6.03 9.52 15.83
CA ALA A 548 -5.78 10.11 14.52
C ALA A 548 -4.50 9.53 13.91
N SER A 549 -4.58 8.97 12.70
CA SER A 549 -3.41 8.36 12.04
C SER A 549 -2.39 9.39 11.56
N TRP A 550 -2.85 10.55 11.08
CA TRP A 550 -1.97 11.63 10.64
C TRP A 550 -1.10 12.20 11.75
N ASP A 551 -1.48 12.09 13.05
CA ASP A 551 -0.61 12.46 14.19
C ASP A 551 0.76 11.76 14.17
N ASN A 552 0.88 10.64 13.45
CA ASN A 552 2.16 9.98 13.21
C ASN A 552 3.14 10.90 12.47
N ASP A 553 2.67 11.57 11.41
CA ASP A 553 3.47 12.51 10.62
C ASP A 553 3.89 13.70 11.48
N LEU A 554 2.94 14.35 12.15
CA LEU A 554 3.19 15.52 13.03
C LEU A 554 4.24 15.21 14.09
N GLY A 555 4.10 14.06 14.76
CA GLY A 555 5.03 13.63 15.80
C GLY A 555 6.43 13.42 15.24
N LEU A 556 6.57 12.68 14.15
CA LEU A 556 7.88 12.33 13.58
C LEU A 556 8.58 13.50 12.91
N GLU A 557 7.85 14.38 12.24
CA GLU A 557 8.34 15.67 11.73
C GLU A 557 8.91 16.53 12.86
N SER A 558 8.17 16.59 13.99
CA SER A 558 8.58 17.37 15.16
C SER A 558 9.76 16.74 15.90
N TYR A 559 9.77 15.41 16.08
CA TYR A 559 10.91 14.69 16.67
C TYR A 559 12.17 14.87 15.83
N TYR A 560 12.05 14.79 14.50
CA TYR A 560 13.19 14.90 13.60
C TYR A 560 13.94 16.21 13.81
N THR A 561 13.23 17.34 13.87
CA THR A 561 13.85 18.65 14.08
C THR A 561 14.21 18.91 15.55
N LEU A 562 13.36 18.52 16.51
CA LEU A 562 13.64 18.73 17.93
C LEU A 562 14.90 17.97 18.35
N MET A 563 15.03 16.70 17.98
CA MET A 563 16.20 15.90 18.35
C MET A 563 17.47 16.34 17.62
N LEU A 564 17.35 16.87 16.39
CA LEU A 564 18.51 17.36 15.64
C LEU A 564 19.11 18.65 16.22
N TYR A 565 18.27 19.49 16.84
CA TYR A 565 18.67 20.81 17.31
C TYR A 565 18.74 20.96 18.83
N GLU A 566 18.25 19.99 19.61
CA GLU A 566 18.41 19.99 21.07
C GLU A 566 19.88 19.79 21.47
N LYS A 567 20.35 20.63 22.39
CA LYS A 567 21.75 20.68 22.84
C LYS A 567 21.92 20.16 24.26
N ASP A 568 20.82 20.09 25.02
CA ASP A 568 20.82 19.62 26.39
C ASP A 568 20.81 18.08 26.42
N PRO A 569 21.85 17.44 27.00
CA PRO A 569 21.94 15.99 27.04
C PRO A 569 20.84 15.32 27.89
N GLU A 570 20.33 16.00 28.93
CA GLU A 570 19.24 15.47 29.75
C GLU A 570 17.90 15.50 29.01
N LEU A 571 17.64 16.57 28.27
CA LEU A 571 16.44 16.66 27.42
C LEU A 571 16.51 15.66 26.26
N LEU A 572 17.66 15.48 25.62
CA LEU A 572 17.85 14.46 24.59
C LEU A 572 17.58 13.04 25.10
N LEU A 573 17.99 12.71 26.33
CA LEU A 573 17.67 11.43 26.97
C LEU A 573 16.16 11.23 27.13
N LEU A 574 15.46 12.29 27.56
CA LEU A 574 14.01 12.29 27.72
C LEU A 574 13.31 12.13 26.36
N TYR A 575 13.69 12.93 25.36
CA TYR A 575 13.11 12.86 24.02
C TYR A 575 13.42 11.53 23.33
N ARG A 576 14.58 10.92 23.60
CA ARG A 576 14.88 9.57 23.12
C ARG A 576 13.91 8.54 23.70
N GLN A 577 13.63 8.59 25.00
CA GLN A 577 12.63 7.71 25.65
C GLN A 577 11.20 8.00 25.12
N SER A 578 10.88 9.27 24.91
CA SER A 578 9.62 9.73 24.31
C SER A 578 9.41 9.16 22.91
N LEU A 579 10.45 9.20 22.07
CA LEU A 579 10.47 8.62 20.73
C LEU A 579 10.29 7.10 20.76
N GLU A 580 10.87 6.39 21.74
CA GLU A 580 10.63 4.95 21.91
C GLU A 580 9.17 4.64 22.21
N HIS A 581 8.53 5.40 23.09
CA HIS A 581 7.09 5.23 23.36
C HIS A 581 6.27 5.46 22.10
N PHE A 582 6.59 6.50 21.32
CA PHE A 582 5.94 6.76 20.05
C PHE A 582 6.13 5.60 19.06
N TRP A 583 7.36 5.09 18.93
CA TRP A 583 7.73 4.04 17.99
C TRP A 583 6.96 2.74 18.18
N LEU A 584 6.64 2.37 19.43
CA LEU A 584 5.84 1.18 19.75
C LEU A 584 4.51 1.13 19.00
N TYR A 585 3.89 2.28 18.73
CA TYR A 585 2.59 2.37 18.06
C TYR A 585 2.70 2.42 16.53
N VAL A 586 3.75 3.06 16.00
CA VAL A 586 3.86 3.32 14.55
C VAL A 586 4.64 2.21 13.81
N SER A 587 5.50 1.48 14.51
CA SER A 587 6.43 0.47 13.94
C SER A 587 5.74 -0.66 13.17
N LYS A 588 4.47 -0.94 13.46
CA LYS A 588 3.70 -2.04 12.86
C LYS A 588 2.97 -1.65 11.57
N GLN A 589 2.99 -0.38 11.19
CA GLN A 589 2.20 0.13 10.06
C GLN A 589 2.92 0.07 8.69
N LYS A 590 4.17 -0.41 8.67
CA LYS A 590 4.99 -0.59 7.45
C LYS A 590 5.10 0.68 6.59
N ASN A 591 5.01 1.85 7.23
CA ASN A 591 5.18 3.16 6.58
C ASN A 591 6.70 3.47 6.51
N PRO A 592 7.25 3.69 5.29
CA PRO A 592 8.67 3.89 5.10
C PRO A 592 9.15 5.24 5.65
N PHE A 593 8.34 6.31 5.56
CA PHE A 593 8.72 7.61 6.12
C PHE A 593 8.84 7.51 7.64
N TRP A 594 7.84 6.92 8.30
CA TRP A 594 7.87 6.80 9.76
C TRP A 594 9.05 6.00 10.29
N SER A 595 9.35 4.89 9.61
CA SER A 595 10.48 4.03 9.98
C SER A 595 11.83 4.73 9.81
N LEU A 596 11.99 5.49 8.73
CA LEU A 596 13.24 6.18 8.43
C LEU A 596 13.42 7.47 9.23
N ALA A 597 12.35 8.19 9.55
CA ALA A 597 12.39 9.34 10.45
C ALA A 597 12.79 8.91 11.87
N TYR A 598 12.19 7.83 12.40
CA TYR A 598 12.63 7.20 13.65
C TYR A 598 14.11 6.80 13.59
N ALA A 599 14.51 6.10 12.52
CA ALA A 599 15.90 5.63 12.37
C ALA A 599 16.89 6.79 12.31
N ALA A 600 16.55 7.90 11.65
CA ALA A 600 17.38 9.10 11.59
C ALA A 600 17.58 9.73 12.98
N CYS A 601 16.50 9.88 13.75
CA CYS A 601 16.57 10.38 15.14
C CYS A 601 17.41 9.46 16.04
N ALA A 602 17.17 8.15 15.96
CA ALA A 602 17.90 7.16 16.74
C ALA A 602 19.39 7.15 16.37
N LYS A 603 19.72 7.19 15.08
CA LYS A 603 21.09 7.28 14.58
C LYS A 603 21.79 8.56 15.08
N HIS A 604 21.11 9.70 15.01
CA HIS A 604 21.66 10.96 15.52
C HIS A 604 22.01 10.88 17.01
N PHE A 605 21.11 10.31 17.82
CA PHE A 605 21.37 10.09 19.25
C PHE A 605 22.58 9.16 19.49
N ILE A 606 22.69 8.08 18.72
CA ILE A 606 23.83 7.14 18.79
C ILE A 606 25.15 7.85 18.44
N ASP A 607 25.14 8.66 17.39
CA ASP A 607 26.31 9.44 16.97
C ASP A 607 26.73 10.44 18.06
N LEU A 608 25.78 11.05 18.79
CA LEU A 608 26.06 11.93 19.93
C LEU A 608 26.65 11.17 21.13
N ASP A 609 26.15 9.96 21.45
CA ASP A 609 26.76 9.12 22.51
C ASP A 609 28.20 8.75 22.16
N ALA A 610 28.46 8.37 20.90
CA ALA A 610 29.80 8.08 20.42
C ALA A 610 30.76 9.28 20.50
N GLN A 611 30.23 10.51 20.47
CA GLN A 611 30.99 11.77 20.61
C GLN A 611 31.17 12.22 22.06
N GLY A 612 30.65 11.49 23.05
CA GLY A 612 30.74 11.85 24.48
C GLY A 612 29.78 12.96 24.90
N HIS A 613 28.74 13.24 24.10
CA HIS A 613 27.81 14.34 24.37
C HIS A 613 27.09 14.23 25.72
N PHE A 614 26.83 13.00 26.17
CA PHE A 614 26.11 12.73 27.43
C PHE A 614 27.01 12.67 28.66
N ASP A 615 28.34 12.80 28.52
CA ASP A 615 29.27 12.51 29.62
C ASP A 615 29.04 13.43 30.84
N ASN A 616 28.72 14.70 30.59
CA ASN A 616 28.46 15.66 31.65
C ASN A 616 27.14 15.41 32.40
N ALA A 617 26.11 14.87 31.72
CA ALA A 617 24.82 14.55 32.33
C ALA A 617 24.92 13.44 33.40
N PHE A 618 26.00 12.65 33.35
CA PHE A 618 26.26 11.57 34.30
C PHE A 618 27.50 11.82 35.16
N ALA A 619 28.00 13.06 35.24
CA ALA A 619 29.24 13.39 35.96
C ALA A 619 29.19 12.95 37.45
N GLU A 620 28.03 13.03 38.09
CA GLU A 620 27.84 12.61 39.49
C GLU A 620 27.73 11.09 39.66
N ASN A 621 27.34 10.36 38.61
CA ASN A 621 27.20 8.90 38.65
C ASN A 621 27.53 8.23 37.30
N PRO A 622 28.82 8.09 36.97
CA PRO A 622 29.25 7.55 35.67
C PRO A 622 28.82 6.11 35.40
N ASP A 623 28.62 5.30 36.44
CA ASP A 623 28.19 3.89 36.29
C ASP A 623 26.75 3.78 35.75
N ILE A 624 25.90 4.77 36.03
CA ILE A 624 24.52 4.82 35.49
C ILE A 624 24.52 5.11 33.99
N ARG A 625 25.48 5.91 33.48
CA ARG A 625 25.59 6.27 32.06
C ARG A 625 25.55 5.02 31.18
N GLU A 626 26.40 4.05 31.48
CA GLU A 626 26.50 2.82 30.70
C GLU A 626 25.21 1.99 30.79
N SER A 627 24.62 1.89 31.98
CA SER A 627 23.35 1.16 32.17
C SER A 627 22.19 1.79 31.40
N MET A 628 22.13 3.12 31.31
CA MET A 628 21.06 3.84 30.63
C MET A 628 21.24 3.90 29.11
N LEU A 629 22.46 4.14 28.62
CA LEU A 629 22.70 4.37 27.19
C LEU A 629 22.82 3.07 26.38
N ARG A 630 23.30 1.97 26.99
CA ARG A 630 23.53 0.70 26.26
C ARG A 630 22.29 0.18 25.51
N LYS A 631 21.07 0.45 26.01
CA LYS A 631 19.82 0.04 25.37
C LYS A 631 19.47 0.83 24.10
N TYR A 632 20.06 2.01 23.90
CA TYR A 632 19.80 2.86 22.74
C TYR A 632 20.86 2.75 21.64
N ARG A 633 21.98 2.06 21.89
CA ARG A 633 23.08 1.91 20.93
C ARG A 633 22.74 1.01 19.73
N PRO A 634 21.95 -0.06 19.87
CA PRO A 634 21.47 -0.80 18.71
C PRO A 634 20.50 0.06 17.90
N LEU A 635 20.80 0.26 16.61
CA LEU A 635 19.86 0.85 15.68
C LEU A 635 18.89 -0.23 15.20
N GLU A 636 17.80 -0.44 15.94
CA GLU A 636 16.77 -1.42 15.61
C GLU A 636 15.54 -0.72 15.00
N TYR A 637 15.34 -0.91 13.69
CA TYR A 637 14.15 -0.44 12.99
C TYR A 637 13.75 -1.41 11.89
N ALA A 638 12.53 -1.26 11.36
CA ALA A 638 11.94 -2.17 10.39
C ALA A 638 12.49 -2.00 8.96
N HIS A 639 13.82 -2.02 8.77
CA HIS A 639 14.47 -1.81 7.46
C HIS A 639 13.95 -2.73 6.36
N ALA A 640 13.77 -4.02 6.67
CA ALA A 640 13.24 -4.98 5.71
C ALA A 640 11.82 -4.61 5.23
N ASP A 641 10.98 -4.06 6.12
CA ASP A 641 9.63 -3.60 5.76
C ASP A 641 9.70 -2.32 4.90
N VAL A 642 10.63 -1.40 5.20
CA VAL A 642 10.89 -0.21 4.36
C VAL A 642 11.23 -0.63 2.94
N ILE A 643 12.18 -1.56 2.79
CA ILE A 643 12.64 -2.04 1.48
C ILE A 643 11.53 -2.82 0.75
N ASP A 644 10.76 -3.66 1.44
CA ASP A 644 9.61 -4.36 0.84
C ASP A 644 8.55 -3.36 0.36
N THR A 645 8.15 -2.40 1.20
CA THR A 645 7.16 -1.37 0.85
C THR A 645 7.59 -0.54 -0.35
N LEU A 646 8.83 -0.02 -0.37
CA LEU A 646 9.32 0.75 -1.52
C LEU A 646 9.37 -0.10 -2.81
N ARG A 647 9.72 -1.39 -2.71
CA ARG A 647 9.71 -2.30 -3.87
C ARG A 647 8.31 -2.51 -4.41
N VAL A 648 7.35 -2.84 -3.54
CA VAL A 648 6.00 -3.27 -3.97
C VAL A 648 5.00 -2.13 -4.16
N LEU A 649 5.32 -0.90 -3.71
CA LEU A 649 4.46 0.27 -3.91
C LEU A 649 3.97 0.35 -5.37
N PRO A 650 2.66 0.39 -5.63
CA PRO A 650 2.15 0.44 -7.00
C PRO A 650 2.59 1.74 -7.68
N LEU A 651 2.88 1.67 -8.98
CA LEU A 651 3.12 2.88 -9.81
C LEU A 651 1.83 3.65 -10.06
N ASP A 652 0.70 2.95 -10.00
CA ASP A 652 -0.62 3.54 -10.05
C ASP A 652 -1.04 4.03 -8.66
N MET A 653 -1.13 5.36 -8.53
CA MET A 653 -1.51 6.05 -7.29
C MET A 653 -3.01 6.39 -7.24
N ILE A 654 -3.83 5.82 -8.13
CA ILE A 654 -5.28 5.96 -8.07
C ILE A 654 -5.81 5.34 -6.78
N ALA A 655 -6.75 6.06 -6.16
CA ALA A 655 -7.46 5.70 -4.95
C ALA A 655 -8.57 4.67 -5.25
N TRP A 656 -8.17 3.45 -5.59
CA TRP A 656 -9.08 2.36 -5.93
C TRP A 656 -9.86 1.85 -4.73
N GLU A 657 -11.08 1.37 -4.98
CA GLU A 657 -11.86 0.64 -4.00
C GLU A 657 -11.07 -0.57 -3.50
N ALA A 658 -11.11 -0.84 -2.19
CA ALA A 658 -10.52 -2.04 -1.60
C ALA A 658 -11.37 -2.57 -0.45
N ASN A 659 -11.52 -3.90 -0.39
CA ASN A 659 -12.17 -4.61 0.70
C ASN A 659 -11.29 -5.75 1.19
N ASN A 660 -10.82 -5.65 2.44
CA ASN A 660 -9.95 -6.64 3.07
C ASN A 660 -10.53 -7.21 4.36
N SER A 661 -11.59 -6.64 4.95
CA SER A 661 -12.15 -7.07 6.24
C SER A 661 -12.66 -8.51 6.28
N HIS A 662 -12.86 -9.15 5.12
CA HIS A 662 -13.25 -10.56 5.02
C HIS A 662 -12.11 -11.57 5.12
N ARG A 663 -10.85 -11.12 5.15
CA ARG A 663 -9.69 -12.02 5.05
C ARG A 663 -9.50 -12.87 6.29
N TYR A 664 -9.09 -14.13 6.10
CA TYR A 664 -8.86 -15.08 7.18
C TYR A 664 -7.52 -14.84 7.90
N ASP A 665 -6.57 -14.17 7.24
CA ASP A 665 -5.26 -13.85 7.79
C ASP A 665 -5.20 -12.55 8.60
N ILE A 666 -6.37 -11.99 8.90
CA ILE A 666 -6.55 -10.78 9.71
C ILE A 666 -7.01 -11.15 11.12
N GLN A 667 -6.32 -10.60 12.11
CA GLN A 667 -6.65 -10.71 13.52
C GLN A 667 -7.25 -9.40 14.03
N LEU A 668 -8.43 -9.53 14.65
CA LEU A 668 -9.05 -8.50 15.46
C LEU A 668 -8.13 -8.10 16.60
N ASP A 669 -7.86 -6.80 16.78
CA ASP A 669 -7.32 -6.30 18.04
C ASP A 669 -8.40 -6.48 19.13
N PRO A 670 -8.14 -7.32 20.15
CA PRO A 670 -9.12 -7.59 21.19
C PRO A 670 -9.24 -6.45 22.21
N SER A 671 -8.54 -5.32 22.00
CA SER A 671 -8.57 -4.17 22.90
C SER A 671 -10.00 -3.62 23.04
N PRO A 672 -10.48 -3.37 24.28
CA PRO A 672 -11.83 -2.85 24.50
C PRO A 672 -12.08 -1.55 23.73
N GLY A 673 -13.18 -1.46 22.97
CA GLY A 673 -13.55 -0.25 22.24
C GLY A 673 -13.02 -0.13 20.81
N VAL A 674 -12.27 -1.11 20.31
CA VAL A 674 -11.87 -1.18 18.89
C VAL A 674 -13.12 -1.48 18.04
N GLN A 675 -13.40 -0.62 17.05
CA GLN A 675 -14.51 -0.80 16.12
C GLN A 675 -14.18 -1.84 15.04
N PRO A 676 -15.18 -2.56 14.49
CA PRO A 676 -14.94 -3.37 13.31
C PRO A 676 -14.38 -2.50 12.15
N GLY A 677 -13.30 -2.92 11.49
CA GLY A 677 -12.61 -2.19 10.43
C GLY A 677 -11.42 -1.30 10.85
N ILE A 678 -11.28 -0.98 12.15
CA ILE A 678 -10.17 -0.18 12.71
C ILE A 678 -9.33 -1.03 13.67
N GLY A 679 -7.99 -0.92 13.66
CA GLY A 679 -7.13 -1.65 14.61
C GLY A 679 -6.88 -3.13 14.27
N TRP A 680 -6.64 -3.47 13.01
CA TRP A 680 -6.51 -4.86 12.58
C TRP A 680 -5.10 -5.19 12.15
N SER A 681 -4.53 -6.26 12.69
CA SER A 681 -3.22 -6.73 12.25
C SER A 681 -3.34 -8.03 11.47
N ARG A 682 -2.41 -8.30 10.57
CA ARG A 682 -2.24 -9.67 10.06
C ARG A 682 -1.78 -10.59 11.19
N VAL A 683 -1.74 -11.89 10.93
CA VAL A 683 -1.16 -12.88 11.85
C VAL A 683 0.29 -12.57 12.30
N ASP A 684 1.02 -11.74 11.57
CA ASP A 684 2.37 -11.27 11.92
C ASP A 684 2.38 -10.04 12.86
N GLY A 685 1.20 -9.54 13.27
CA GLY A 685 1.04 -8.35 14.10
C GLY A 685 1.27 -7.03 13.36
N LYS A 686 1.39 -7.04 12.03
CA LYS A 686 1.63 -5.85 11.21
C LYS A 686 0.47 -5.57 10.25
N SER A 687 0.45 -4.35 9.75
CA SER A 687 -0.44 -3.91 8.66
C SER A 687 -0.28 -4.73 7.37
N LEU A 688 -1.30 -4.65 6.51
CA LEU A 688 -1.27 -5.23 5.15
C LEU A 688 -0.09 -4.67 4.34
N PRO A 689 0.51 -5.45 3.41
CA PRO A 689 1.43 -4.89 2.42
C PRO A 689 0.80 -3.72 1.66
N ILE A 690 1.58 -2.69 1.32
CA ILE A 690 1.04 -1.46 0.70
C ILE A 690 0.31 -1.73 -0.62
N ASP A 691 0.71 -2.76 -1.35
CA ASP A 691 0.13 -3.18 -2.62
C ASP A 691 -1.17 -3.99 -2.46
N GLU A 692 -1.58 -4.26 -1.21
CA GLU A 692 -2.85 -4.89 -0.84
C GLU A 692 -3.82 -3.91 -0.14
N ARG A 693 -3.43 -2.64 0.02
CA ARG A 693 -4.26 -1.59 0.63
C ARG A 693 -5.04 -0.80 -0.44
N GLY A 694 -6.15 -0.19 -0.03
CA GLY A 694 -6.89 0.76 -0.87
C GLY A 694 -6.16 2.09 -1.03
N HIS A 695 -5.64 2.60 0.09
CA HIS A 695 -4.90 3.86 0.15
C HIS A 695 -3.39 3.65 0.06
N VAL A 696 -2.70 4.61 -0.56
CA VAL A 696 -1.24 4.63 -0.74
C VAL A 696 -0.59 5.92 -0.22
N ARG A 697 -1.33 6.66 0.62
CA ARG A 697 -0.88 7.94 1.20
C ARG A 697 -0.05 7.77 2.47
N GLN A 698 0.77 8.78 2.76
CA GLN A 698 1.64 8.86 3.94
C GLN A 698 0.90 8.99 5.27
N ASP A 699 -0.17 9.77 5.28
CA ASP A 699 -0.89 10.25 6.46
C ASP A 699 -2.07 9.34 6.86
N ARG A 700 -2.13 8.13 6.31
CA ARG A 700 -3.25 7.19 6.49
C ARG A 700 -2.87 6.02 7.38
N ASP A 701 -3.86 5.54 8.12
CA ASP A 701 -3.71 4.38 8.99
C ASP A 701 -3.40 3.12 8.17
N GLY A 702 -2.23 2.53 8.37
CA GLY A 702 -1.86 1.29 7.71
C GLY A 702 -2.71 0.09 8.10
N PHE A 703 -3.48 0.20 9.18
CA PHE A 703 -4.44 -0.82 9.63
C PHE A 703 -5.86 -0.62 9.11
N ALA A 704 -6.12 0.43 8.33
CA ALA A 704 -7.39 0.57 7.61
C ALA A 704 -7.48 -0.52 6.53
N LEU A 705 -8.44 -1.43 6.70
CA LEU A 705 -8.61 -2.59 5.83
C LEU A 705 -9.37 -2.25 4.54
N ASP A 706 -10.40 -1.43 4.69
CA ASP A 706 -11.39 -1.15 3.67
C ASP A 706 -11.30 0.32 3.22
N ALA A 707 -11.46 0.53 1.93
CA ALA A 707 -11.59 1.84 1.29
C ALA A 707 -12.72 1.73 0.26
N LEU A 708 -13.96 1.82 0.73
CA LEU A 708 -15.15 1.54 -0.10
C LEU A 708 -15.74 2.78 -0.77
N GLU A 709 -15.44 3.96 -0.24
CA GLU A 709 -16.02 5.21 -0.70
C GLU A 709 -15.11 6.41 -0.41
N GLY A 710 -15.49 7.57 -0.94
CA GLY A 710 -14.79 8.82 -0.69
C GLY A 710 -13.46 8.96 -1.45
N PRO A 711 -12.58 9.86 -0.98
CA PRO A 711 -11.33 10.20 -1.67
C PRO A 711 -10.36 9.03 -1.83
N GLU A 712 -10.43 8.03 -0.95
CA GLU A 712 -9.49 6.91 -0.87
C GLU A 712 -9.98 5.62 -1.58
N GLY A 713 -11.26 5.57 -2.00
CA GLY A 713 -11.88 4.34 -2.51
C GLY A 713 -12.82 4.53 -3.70
N SER A 714 -12.80 5.69 -4.37
CA SER A 714 -13.74 6.00 -5.47
C SER A 714 -13.18 5.71 -6.86
N GLY A 715 -11.87 5.57 -7.01
CA GLY A 715 -11.17 5.57 -8.30
C GLY A 715 -11.26 6.90 -9.06
N LEU A 716 -11.75 7.97 -8.41
CA LEU A 716 -11.91 9.33 -8.97
C LEU A 716 -10.85 10.32 -8.45
N SER A 717 -9.84 9.83 -7.74
CA SER A 717 -8.72 10.61 -7.24
C SER A 717 -7.43 9.86 -7.52
N GLU A 718 -6.37 10.59 -7.82
CA GLU A 718 -4.99 10.08 -7.87
C GLU A 718 -4.18 10.82 -6.80
N HIS A 719 -3.41 10.06 -6.02
CA HIS A 719 -2.48 10.61 -5.04
C HIS A 719 -1.14 10.95 -5.67
N GLU A 720 -0.49 11.93 -5.08
CA GLU A 720 0.84 12.37 -5.51
C GLU A 720 1.95 11.40 -5.06
N GLY A 721 3.12 11.46 -5.71
CA GLY A 721 4.20 10.48 -5.54
C GLY A 721 5.12 10.67 -4.32
N THR A 722 4.89 11.66 -3.44
CA THR A 722 5.77 12.00 -2.31
C THR A 722 5.88 10.86 -1.31
N PHE A 723 4.85 10.03 -1.17
CA PHE A 723 4.90 8.82 -0.33
C PHE A 723 6.07 7.88 -0.70
N TYR A 724 6.51 7.89 -1.96
CA TYR A 724 7.75 7.22 -2.36
C TYR A 724 8.97 8.13 -2.25
N LEU A 725 8.87 9.36 -2.77
CA LEU A 725 10.00 10.28 -2.91
C LEU A 725 10.62 10.67 -1.57
N LEU A 726 9.81 11.06 -0.58
CA LEU A 726 10.28 11.52 0.72
C LEU A 726 11.08 10.44 1.45
N PRO A 727 10.53 9.25 1.74
CA PRO A 727 11.30 8.20 2.42
C PRO A 727 12.48 7.71 1.60
N TYR A 728 12.37 7.62 0.27
CA TYR A 728 13.50 7.19 -0.55
C TYR A 728 14.69 8.15 -0.40
N TYR A 729 14.48 9.46 -0.58
CA TYR A 729 15.58 10.43 -0.49
C TYR A 729 16.04 10.70 0.94
N LEU A 730 15.14 10.66 1.95
CA LEU A 730 15.51 10.67 3.36
C LEU A 730 16.44 9.48 3.69
N GLY A 731 16.06 8.28 3.25
CA GLY A 731 16.84 7.06 3.46
C GLY A 731 18.20 7.11 2.76
N ARG A 732 18.25 7.65 1.53
CA ARG A 732 19.52 7.88 0.81
C ARG A 732 20.43 8.89 1.50
N TYR A 733 19.87 10.00 1.97
CA TYR A 733 20.62 11.04 2.66
C TYR A 733 21.27 10.54 3.95
N HIS A 734 20.52 9.75 4.75
CA HIS A 734 21.02 9.17 6.00
C HIS A 734 21.81 7.86 5.82
N GLY A 735 21.94 7.35 4.59
CA GLY A 735 22.69 6.11 4.30
C GLY A 735 21.97 4.81 4.68
N PHE A 736 20.64 4.83 4.81
CA PHE A 736 19.81 3.65 5.06
C PHE A 736 19.40 2.91 3.79
N ILE A 737 19.46 3.59 2.65
CA ILE A 737 19.20 3.04 1.32
C ILE A 737 20.43 3.35 0.48
N GLU A 738 20.87 2.38 -0.32
CA GLU A 738 22.01 2.54 -1.25
C GLU A 738 21.59 3.14 -2.59
#